data_AF-A0A9Q9UG05-F1
#
_entry.id   AF-A0A9Q9UG05-F1
#
_cell.length_a   1.000
_cell.length_b   1.000
_cell.length_c   1.000
_cell.angle_alpha   90.00
_cell.angle_beta   90.00
_cell.angle_gamma   90.00
#
_symmetry.space_group_name_H-M   'P 1'
#
loop_
_entity.id
_entity.type
_entity.pdbx_description
1 polymer ?
#
loop_
_entity_poly.entity_id
_entity_poly.type
_entity_poly.pdbx_seq_one_letter_code
_entity_poly.pdbx_strand_id
1 'polypeptide(L)'
;MAVHQVTGQLPQAGYAIILGFGALFVSIVLLISRWAAKYHNEVQGSEMCTMAKRSIKSGLTAAAVVSSWTIASTLLSSTTWSYSFGVAEAYFYGAGALTVIAVFAVFVMSAIELKRRAPAAHTFFEVSRIRYGRGGHIVFMAYSTLYCVINCVNILIGGSAVFSAMTGMNQIAARYLPPTAVIITDYMNTIFIHCIVLAGVFVAYAKPGPVLGSPDKVWELLKEAATRAPVPGNAGGEYLTMRSNDAILLGIILWCAIFGCTIDVQLFQKSITADPAATLPGYIIGGVAWFSIPFCLATTFGLSARAMEFTELLPRAITPKEVPQGLVFPIAVGAMMGNAGLVLVLIMVFMACTFGFSVDTVSIASVYIYDIYKGYFNKDASVKQLVRMSHFAVAIWSLLMAVIATGISRTAISVNYIVTCIGIFCDCAVFPFYATLLWKKQSKHAVMPPLIGNVVSVLSGIIFSVAVTYAFGTDQFNWSLLQAGIHTSNDMDVRGITARQVEEQAQAETLSPEMNALLKRGTHKAILATIIFFISMMVLWPLPMFGTSYVFSRGFFTGWVAITFIWAWGAALVITLLPRWQSRSTLLLSVRTCFGFEKITAQDDLSIDQEMTEHEGSSVLAAPNYAVPDAQPENAVGIDPTPVGASFEFFMWPSYMTNISLTLPCIDHFNKLYNRKMPIRIGGTTQDRATYDPAFRGYVSYSVDDPLEAPMSLTYGPKFFDLIKKFGSDTILGFNRGLNNRTNTFSAVLKAKEKVAKYLWAIELGNEPDLYWKYWQYPVAEAPWNETQEGGNAADWAQDFINHWKSPLPILAGGGYAIPFEIEPNWPNLPYLIETSYNKTVKDATKVYNGHLYAFSNASAEDLGPEMKHQRVVQDLSLLPISGAKSVGRSYILGETGFHGLDYEMDSTFGSAIQTTDKTLRALTLGIQRLFYHQGTINQAFFNWWWSDHVNAPFYGAYFGALAVAGGDSIVASDNGTDPYAQYIIYKNGKAFKAVMINTDYYSGSGKRSETKFTLSGLRTNLVQALRMTGPSSETTVPIIQTKSSPQPSIGGQSFSNKNCKLSGKQNSEKFSVKKGKLEVTLKASEALIVYL
;
A
#
# COMPACT_ATOMS: atom_id res chain seq x y z
N MET A 1 -4.86 25.04 -49.41
CA MET A 1 -3.69 25.54 -50.18
C MET A 1 -2.58 26.16 -49.32
N ALA A 2 -2.81 26.68 -48.09
CA ALA A 2 -1.68 27.17 -47.27
C ALA A 2 -0.78 26.07 -46.69
N VAL A 3 -1.30 24.87 -46.39
CA VAL A 3 -0.42 23.75 -46.00
C VAL A 3 0.47 23.32 -47.18
N HIS A 4 -0.04 23.45 -48.41
CA HIS A 4 0.70 23.15 -49.65
C HIS A 4 1.83 24.13 -49.95
N GLN A 5 1.69 25.41 -49.59
CA GLN A 5 2.74 26.42 -49.83
C GLN A 5 3.87 26.38 -48.79
N VAL A 6 3.60 25.91 -47.57
CA VAL A 6 4.59 25.94 -46.48
C VAL A 6 5.46 24.68 -46.45
N THR A 7 4.92 23.50 -46.81
CA THR A 7 5.58 22.22 -46.49
C THR A 7 6.47 21.62 -47.56
N GLY A 8 6.39 22.04 -48.84
CA GLY A 8 7.11 21.35 -49.92
C GLY A 8 6.87 19.83 -49.84
N GLN A 9 5.64 19.39 -50.14
CA GLN A 9 5.16 18.03 -49.83
C GLN A 9 6.17 16.94 -50.16
N LEU A 10 6.80 16.40 -49.13
CA LEU A 10 7.60 15.19 -49.19
C LEU A 10 6.78 14.10 -48.51
N PRO A 11 6.01 13.28 -49.25
CA PRO A 11 5.33 12.11 -48.69
C PRO A 11 6.32 11.22 -47.92
N GLN A 12 7.56 11.19 -48.38
CA GLN A 12 8.71 10.54 -47.75
C GLN A 12 8.91 10.98 -46.29
N ALA A 13 8.69 12.25 -45.95
CA ALA A 13 8.81 12.75 -44.58
C ALA A 13 7.71 12.17 -43.66
N GLY A 14 6.49 11.99 -44.18
CA GLY A 14 5.40 11.33 -43.44
C GLY A 14 5.71 9.86 -43.14
N TYR A 15 6.18 9.11 -44.15
CA TYR A 15 6.62 7.73 -43.95
C TYR A 15 7.85 7.63 -43.03
N ALA A 16 8.82 8.55 -43.15
CA ALA A 16 10.01 8.59 -42.33
C ALA A 16 9.70 8.89 -40.86
N ILE A 17 8.73 9.75 -40.57
CA ILE A 17 8.27 9.99 -39.19
C ILE A 17 7.57 8.73 -38.66
N ILE A 18 6.58 8.19 -39.37
CA ILE A 18 5.82 7.04 -38.84
C ILE A 18 6.70 5.79 -38.67
N LEU A 19 7.49 5.44 -39.68
CA LEU A 19 8.33 4.24 -39.67
C LEU A 19 9.65 4.46 -38.94
N GLY A 20 10.33 5.58 -39.20
CA GLY A 20 11.64 5.87 -38.64
C GLY A 20 11.58 6.29 -37.18
N PHE A 21 10.70 7.21 -36.82
CA PHE A 21 10.44 7.55 -35.42
C PHE A 21 9.85 6.32 -34.72
N GLY A 22 8.82 5.68 -35.28
CA GLY A 22 8.27 4.42 -34.73
C GLY A 22 9.33 3.35 -34.42
N ALA A 23 10.24 3.06 -35.35
CA ALA A 23 11.33 2.11 -35.15
C ALA A 23 12.36 2.56 -34.09
N LEU A 24 12.69 3.86 -34.05
CA LEU A 24 13.55 4.44 -33.01
C LEU A 24 12.91 4.25 -31.63
N PHE A 25 11.62 4.52 -31.50
CA PHE A 25 10.90 4.32 -30.24
C PHE A 25 10.88 2.86 -29.86
N VAL A 26 10.43 1.95 -30.73
CA VAL A 26 10.47 0.50 -30.47
C VAL A 26 11.88 0.04 -30.05
N SER A 27 12.94 0.62 -30.63
CA SER A 27 14.31 0.32 -30.24
C SER A 27 14.66 0.81 -28.82
N ILE A 28 14.35 2.07 -28.48
CA ILE A 28 14.54 2.64 -27.12
C ILE A 28 13.83 1.77 -26.08
N VAL A 29 12.65 1.32 -26.44
CA VAL A 29 11.73 0.53 -25.65
C VAL A 29 12.26 -0.86 -25.38
N LEU A 30 12.67 -1.57 -26.44
CA LEU A 30 13.33 -2.86 -26.32
C LEU A 30 14.65 -2.74 -25.54
N LEU A 31 15.36 -1.62 -25.67
CA LEU A 31 16.55 -1.34 -24.87
C LEU A 31 16.21 -1.14 -23.40
N ILE A 32 15.20 -0.34 -23.06
CA ILE A 32 14.73 -0.15 -21.68
C ILE A 32 14.23 -1.47 -21.09
N SER A 33 13.40 -2.24 -21.80
CA SER A 33 12.91 -3.54 -21.31
C SER A 33 14.04 -4.57 -21.17
N ARG A 34 15.00 -4.62 -22.09
CA ARG A 34 16.20 -5.47 -21.95
C ARG A 34 17.08 -5.02 -20.81
N TRP A 35 17.18 -3.71 -20.61
CA TRP A 35 17.94 -3.11 -19.54
C TRP A 35 17.29 -3.40 -18.18
N ALA A 36 15.97 -3.27 -18.05
CA ALA A 36 15.21 -3.65 -16.87
C ALA A 36 15.28 -5.15 -16.60
N ALA A 37 15.13 -6.00 -17.63
CA ALA A 37 15.29 -7.45 -17.47
C ALA A 37 16.72 -7.85 -17.06
N LYS A 38 17.75 -7.11 -17.50
CA LYS A 38 19.17 -7.41 -17.21
C LYS A 38 19.62 -6.89 -15.85
N TYR A 39 19.17 -5.70 -15.47
CA TYR A 39 19.65 -5.00 -14.28
C TYR A 39 18.66 -5.12 -13.11
N HIS A 40 17.33 -5.08 -13.35
CA HIS A 40 16.30 -5.14 -12.30
C HIS A 40 15.66 -6.53 -12.11
N ASN A 41 16.25 -7.60 -12.68
CA ASN A 41 15.70 -8.98 -12.66
C ASN A 41 14.19 -9.09 -12.97
N GLU A 42 13.67 -8.16 -13.77
CA GLU A 42 12.24 -7.99 -13.96
C GLU A 42 11.69 -9.03 -14.96
N VAL A 43 10.96 -10.02 -14.45
CA VAL A 43 10.37 -11.09 -15.28
C VAL A 43 9.13 -10.57 -15.99
N GLN A 44 9.17 -10.55 -17.31
CA GLN A 44 8.07 -10.12 -18.18
C GLN A 44 6.99 -11.22 -18.28
N GLY A 45 6.20 -11.41 -17.21
CA GLY A 45 5.01 -12.29 -17.16
C GLY A 45 3.72 -11.61 -17.65
N SER A 46 2.59 -12.33 -17.64
CA SER A 46 1.27 -11.75 -18.00
C SER A 46 0.88 -10.61 -17.07
N GLU A 47 1.10 -10.77 -15.77
CA GLU A 47 0.80 -9.73 -14.79
C GLU A 47 1.71 -8.51 -14.94
N MET A 48 3.02 -8.69 -15.17
CA MET A 48 3.91 -7.53 -15.41
C MET A 48 3.49 -6.76 -16.68
N CYS A 49 3.10 -7.49 -17.73
CA CYS A 49 2.68 -6.91 -19.01
C CYS A 49 1.34 -6.18 -18.95
N THR A 50 0.42 -6.60 -18.07
CA THR A 50 -0.96 -6.05 -18.01
C THR A 50 -1.24 -5.20 -16.78
N MET A 51 -0.51 -5.43 -15.68
CA MET A 51 -0.80 -4.87 -14.35
C MET A 51 0.39 -4.19 -13.67
N ALA A 52 1.60 -4.31 -14.20
CA ALA A 52 2.82 -3.74 -13.62
C ALA A 52 2.95 -4.04 -12.10
N LYS A 53 2.50 -5.23 -11.66
CA LYS A 53 2.46 -5.67 -10.25
C LYS A 53 1.80 -4.67 -9.28
N ARG A 54 0.90 -3.80 -9.77
CA ARG A 54 0.10 -2.89 -8.94
C ARG A 54 0.93 -1.88 -8.12
N SER A 55 2.15 -1.57 -8.56
CA SER A 55 3.13 -0.78 -7.80
C SER A 55 3.23 0.69 -8.25
N ILE A 56 2.39 1.14 -9.19
CA ILE A 56 2.55 2.46 -9.79
C ILE A 56 2.19 3.59 -8.81
N LYS A 57 3.17 4.46 -8.53
CA LYS A 57 3.04 5.64 -7.66
C LYS A 57 2.23 6.78 -8.29
N SER A 58 1.79 7.73 -7.46
CA SER A 58 0.77 8.73 -7.83
C SER A 58 1.17 9.64 -8.99
N GLY A 59 2.44 10.00 -9.12
CA GLY A 59 2.92 10.84 -10.22
C GLY A 59 2.85 10.13 -11.57
N LEU A 60 3.29 8.87 -11.64
CA LEU A 60 3.25 8.12 -12.89
C LEU A 60 1.80 7.76 -13.27
N THR A 61 0.95 7.47 -12.28
CA THR A 61 -0.51 7.36 -12.47
C THR A 61 -1.11 8.65 -13.04
N ALA A 62 -0.74 9.82 -12.49
CA ALA A 62 -1.21 11.11 -13.01
C ALA A 62 -0.79 11.35 -14.47
N ALA A 63 0.47 11.07 -14.81
CA ALA A 63 0.97 11.18 -16.18
C ALA A 63 0.25 10.23 -17.14
N ALA A 64 0.01 8.98 -16.74
CA ALA A 64 -0.73 7.99 -17.52
C ALA A 64 -2.20 8.41 -17.73
N VAL A 65 -2.84 9.02 -16.74
CA VAL A 65 -4.19 9.59 -16.89
C VAL A 65 -4.18 10.72 -17.92
N VAL A 66 -3.25 11.67 -17.83
CA VAL A 66 -3.17 12.77 -18.80
C VAL A 66 -2.89 12.25 -20.21
N SER A 67 -1.95 11.32 -20.37
CA SER A 67 -1.55 10.77 -21.68
C SER A 67 -2.73 10.17 -22.45
N SER A 68 -3.49 9.25 -21.86
CA SER A 68 -4.51 8.50 -22.64
C SER A 68 -5.75 9.31 -22.97
N TRP A 69 -6.00 10.40 -22.25
CA TRP A 69 -7.06 11.35 -22.62
C TRP A 69 -6.55 12.42 -23.59
N THR A 70 -5.24 12.46 -23.87
CA THR A 70 -4.66 13.37 -24.84
C THR A 70 -4.58 12.69 -26.20
N ILE A 71 -5.74 12.50 -26.80
CA ILE A 71 -5.89 11.90 -28.13
C ILE A 71 -5.80 12.96 -29.23
N ALA A 72 -5.51 12.53 -30.46
CA ALA A 72 -5.40 13.44 -31.60
C ALA A 72 -6.67 14.30 -31.80
N SER A 73 -7.87 13.74 -31.60
CA SER A 73 -9.10 14.52 -31.70
C SER A 73 -9.19 15.61 -30.63
N THR A 74 -8.66 15.41 -29.43
CA THR A 74 -8.63 16.45 -28.39
C THR A 74 -7.81 17.64 -28.83
N LEU A 75 -6.64 17.40 -29.42
CA LEU A 75 -5.74 18.46 -29.92
C LEU A 75 -6.36 19.22 -31.09
N LEU A 76 -7.06 18.51 -31.99
CA LEU A 76 -7.62 19.08 -33.22
C LEU A 76 -9.01 19.71 -33.02
N SER A 77 -9.91 19.05 -32.30
CA SER A 77 -11.29 19.52 -32.09
C SER A 77 -11.33 20.73 -31.16
N SER A 78 -10.56 20.74 -30.07
CA SER A 78 -10.53 21.88 -29.12
C SER A 78 -10.12 23.20 -29.78
N THR A 79 -9.07 23.16 -30.61
CA THR A 79 -8.58 24.32 -31.37
C THR A 79 -9.55 24.73 -32.47
N THR A 80 -10.17 23.75 -33.14
CA THR A 80 -11.18 24.00 -34.17
C THR A 80 -12.43 24.69 -33.61
N TRP A 81 -12.95 24.22 -32.48
CA TRP A 81 -14.14 24.81 -31.87
C TRP A 81 -13.85 26.19 -31.29
N SER A 82 -12.66 26.40 -30.70
CA SER A 82 -12.27 27.74 -30.24
C SER A 82 -12.07 28.73 -31.39
N TYR A 83 -11.58 28.29 -32.55
CA TYR A 83 -11.55 29.12 -33.76
C TYR A 83 -12.96 29.51 -34.24
N SER A 84 -13.93 28.58 -34.16
CA SER A 84 -15.31 28.82 -34.62
C SER A 84 -16.15 29.68 -33.68
N PHE A 85 -16.03 29.47 -32.36
CA PHE A 85 -16.95 30.05 -31.38
C PHE A 85 -16.27 30.95 -30.33
N GLY A 86 -14.94 30.96 -30.28
CA GLY A 86 -14.15 31.85 -29.43
C GLY A 86 -13.65 31.23 -28.12
N VAL A 87 -13.44 32.10 -27.12
CA VAL A 87 -12.83 31.75 -25.83
C VAL A 87 -13.72 30.85 -24.96
N ALA A 88 -15.05 30.93 -25.14
CA ALA A 88 -16.02 30.08 -24.46
C ALA A 88 -15.74 28.59 -24.68
N GLU A 89 -15.46 28.19 -25.93
CA GLU A 89 -15.18 26.80 -26.26
C GLU A 89 -13.84 26.31 -25.73
N ALA A 90 -12.81 27.16 -25.71
CA ALA A 90 -11.54 26.80 -25.09
C ALA A 90 -11.74 26.41 -23.61
N TYR A 91 -12.67 27.10 -22.92
CA TYR A 91 -13.05 26.78 -21.56
C TYR A 91 -13.96 25.55 -21.46
N PHE A 92 -15.10 25.52 -22.15
CA PHE A 92 -16.07 24.42 -22.04
C PHE A 92 -15.48 23.07 -22.46
N TYR A 93 -14.58 23.06 -23.44
CA TYR A 93 -13.87 21.84 -23.82
C TYR A 93 -13.03 21.29 -22.66
N GLY A 94 -12.18 22.14 -22.07
CA GLY A 94 -11.33 21.74 -20.96
C GLY A 94 -12.13 21.44 -19.68
N ALA A 95 -13.08 22.30 -19.34
CA ALA A 95 -13.82 22.25 -18.09
C ALA A 95 -14.91 21.17 -18.08
N GLY A 96 -15.52 20.87 -19.25
CA GLY A 96 -16.45 19.74 -19.40
C GLY A 96 -15.74 18.41 -19.13
N ALA A 97 -14.51 18.25 -19.60
CA ALA A 97 -13.69 17.11 -19.25
C ALA A 97 -13.17 17.15 -17.81
N LEU A 98 -12.75 18.30 -17.26
CA LEU A 98 -12.33 18.41 -15.86
C LEU A 98 -13.46 18.02 -14.89
N THR A 99 -14.72 18.28 -15.24
CA THR A 99 -15.88 17.93 -14.40
C THR A 99 -16.38 16.50 -14.56
N VAL A 100 -16.19 15.86 -15.71
CA VAL A 100 -16.29 14.39 -15.81
C VAL A 100 -15.07 13.71 -15.18
N ILE A 101 -13.91 14.36 -15.18
CA ILE A 101 -12.79 13.95 -14.34
C ILE A 101 -13.09 14.22 -12.86
N ALA A 102 -13.96 15.16 -12.52
CA ALA A 102 -14.54 15.24 -11.18
C ALA A 102 -15.59 14.13 -10.96
N VAL A 103 -16.32 13.63 -11.97
CA VAL A 103 -17.01 12.32 -11.89
C VAL A 103 -16.00 11.18 -11.62
N PHE A 104 -14.67 11.41 -11.72
CA PHE A 104 -13.68 10.54 -11.08
C PHE A 104 -13.74 10.50 -9.57
N ALA A 105 -14.54 11.27 -8.83
CA ALA A 105 -14.84 10.82 -7.47
C ALA A 105 -15.69 9.54 -7.50
N VAL A 106 -16.67 9.41 -8.39
CA VAL A 106 -17.45 8.17 -8.60
C VAL A 106 -16.58 7.07 -9.19
N PHE A 107 -15.73 7.39 -10.16
CA PHE A 107 -14.81 6.42 -10.73
C PHE A 107 -13.65 6.06 -9.77
N VAL A 108 -13.07 7.00 -9.02
CA VAL A 108 -12.04 6.74 -7.98
C VAL A 108 -12.67 6.04 -6.79
N MET A 109 -13.88 6.41 -6.38
CA MET A 109 -14.66 5.61 -5.43
C MET A 109 -14.84 4.21 -5.96
N SER A 110 -15.22 4.04 -7.23
CA SER A 110 -15.42 2.72 -7.82
C SER A 110 -14.11 1.96 -8.02
N ALA A 111 -13.00 2.62 -8.29
CA ALA A 111 -11.67 2.02 -8.39
C ALA A 111 -11.13 1.59 -7.02
N ILE A 112 -11.30 2.46 -6.02
CA ILE A 112 -11.04 2.16 -4.62
C ILE A 112 -11.94 1.01 -4.16
N GLU A 113 -13.22 1.04 -4.51
CA GLU A 113 -14.20 0.06 -4.10
C GLU A 113 -14.03 -1.27 -4.85
N LEU A 114 -13.56 -1.22 -6.11
CA LEU A 114 -13.13 -2.36 -6.88
C LEU A 114 -11.97 -3.04 -6.14
N LYS A 115 -10.93 -2.29 -5.76
CA LYS A 115 -9.83 -2.84 -4.95
C LYS A 115 -10.31 -3.37 -3.61
N ARG A 116 -11.16 -2.62 -2.92
CA ARG A 116 -11.67 -2.98 -1.58
C ARG A 116 -12.55 -4.24 -1.59
N ARG A 117 -13.30 -4.47 -2.67
CA ARG A 117 -14.30 -5.56 -2.78
C ARG A 117 -13.87 -6.72 -3.67
N ALA A 118 -12.98 -6.48 -4.62
CA ALA A 118 -12.50 -7.43 -5.61
C ALA A 118 -11.00 -7.17 -5.89
N PRO A 119 -10.13 -7.29 -4.86
CA PRO A 119 -8.71 -6.99 -5.00
C PRO A 119 -8.05 -7.88 -6.05
N ALA A 120 -8.47 -9.14 -6.23
CA ALA A 120 -7.90 -10.05 -7.22
C ALA A 120 -8.38 -9.83 -8.68
N ALA A 121 -9.23 -8.83 -8.96
CA ALA A 121 -9.77 -8.61 -10.30
C ALA A 121 -8.72 -8.09 -11.28
N HIS A 122 -8.70 -8.65 -12.49
CA HIS A 122 -7.90 -8.18 -13.61
C HIS A 122 -8.67 -7.18 -14.47
N THR A 123 -9.97 -7.36 -14.58
CA THR A 123 -10.84 -6.43 -15.30
C THR A 123 -12.10 -6.13 -14.49
N PHE A 124 -12.75 -5.02 -14.82
CA PHE A 124 -14.06 -4.71 -14.23
C PHE A 124 -15.12 -5.78 -14.59
N PHE A 125 -14.97 -6.45 -15.73
CA PHE A 125 -15.97 -7.37 -16.25
C PHE A 125 -16.04 -8.69 -15.47
N GLU A 126 -14.95 -9.13 -14.85
CA GLU A 126 -14.95 -10.26 -13.91
C GLU A 126 -15.90 -10.01 -12.73
N VAL A 127 -15.94 -8.77 -12.21
CA VAL A 127 -16.88 -8.35 -11.17
C VAL A 127 -18.32 -8.36 -11.69
N SER A 128 -18.53 -7.82 -12.90
CA SER A 128 -19.85 -7.79 -13.52
C SER A 128 -20.41 -9.19 -13.74
N ARG A 129 -19.56 -10.16 -14.09
CA ARG A 129 -19.91 -11.56 -14.29
C ARG A 129 -20.38 -12.23 -13.00
N ILE A 130 -19.72 -11.97 -11.87
CA ILE A 130 -20.13 -12.56 -10.59
C ILE A 130 -21.44 -11.94 -10.11
N ARG A 131 -21.59 -10.63 -10.28
CA ARG A 131 -22.78 -9.91 -9.81
C ARG A 131 -24.04 -10.21 -10.64
N TYR A 132 -23.93 -10.14 -11.96
CA TYR A 132 -25.07 -10.21 -12.88
C TYR A 132 -25.15 -11.51 -13.69
N GLY A 133 -24.17 -12.40 -13.54
CA GLY A 133 -24.06 -13.61 -14.36
C GLY A 133 -23.62 -13.32 -15.79
N ARG A 134 -23.81 -14.31 -16.68
CA ARG A 134 -23.35 -14.24 -18.08
C ARG A 134 -24.00 -13.10 -18.87
N GLY A 135 -25.28 -12.82 -18.64
CA GLY A 135 -26.02 -11.76 -19.35
C GLY A 135 -25.44 -10.38 -19.09
N GLY A 136 -25.24 -10.01 -17.83
CA GLY A 136 -24.62 -8.73 -17.47
C GLY A 136 -23.17 -8.61 -17.90
N HIS A 137 -22.42 -9.71 -17.84
CA HIS A 137 -21.04 -9.75 -18.34
C HIS A 137 -20.96 -9.35 -19.81
N ILE A 138 -21.76 -9.98 -20.67
CA ILE A 138 -21.74 -9.72 -22.12
C ILE A 138 -22.19 -8.29 -22.43
N VAL A 139 -23.22 -7.80 -21.75
CA VAL A 139 -23.78 -6.47 -22.01
C VAL A 139 -22.76 -5.37 -21.67
N PHE A 140 -22.20 -5.35 -20.46
CA PHE A 140 -21.23 -4.30 -20.10
C PHE A 140 -19.93 -4.40 -20.90
N MET A 141 -19.48 -5.61 -21.21
CA MET A 141 -18.35 -5.82 -22.11
C MET A 141 -18.64 -5.26 -23.51
N ALA A 142 -19.85 -5.46 -24.05
CA ALA A 142 -20.24 -4.94 -25.36
C ALA A 142 -20.27 -3.40 -25.39
N TYR A 143 -20.80 -2.74 -24.35
CA TYR A 143 -20.78 -1.28 -24.25
C TYR A 143 -19.36 -0.70 -24.20
N SER A 144 -18.50 -1.29 -23.37
CA SER A 144 -17.11 -0.84 -23.27
C SER A 144 -16.33 -1.10 -24.56
N THR A 145 -16.53 -2.26 -25.19
CA THR A 145 -15.93 -2.58 -26.49
C THR A 145 -16.41 -1.60 -27.56
N LEU A 146 -17.71 -1.25 -27.58
CA LEU A 146 -18.26 -0.26 -28.50
C LEU A 146 -17.59 1.10 -28.34
N TYR A 147 -17.41 1.56 -27.09
CA TYR A 147 -16.65 2.77 -26.81
C TYR A 147 -15.23 2.68 -27.38
N CYS A 148 -14.49 1.60 -27.10
CA CYS A 148 -13.12 1.43 -27.59
C CYS A 148 -13.06 1.44 -29.13
N VAL A 149 -14.05 0.85 -29.82
CA VAL A 149 -14.14 0.92 -31.29
C VAL A 149 -14.29 2.37 -31.75
N ILE A 150 -15.22 3.12 -31.15
CA ILE A 150 -15.46 4.52 -31.51
C ILE A 150 -14.19 5.35 -31.28
N ASN A 151 -13.53 5.19 -30.14
CA ASN A 151 -12.31 5.92 -29.79
C ASN A 151 -11.12 5.57 -30.70
N CYS A 152 -10.84 4.28 -30.91
CA CYS A 152 -9.78 3.82 -31.81
C CYS A 152 -9.98 4.34 -33.24
N VAL A 153 -11.21 4.27 -33.76
CA VAL A 153 -11.51 4.78 -35.11
C VAL A 153 -11.34 6.30 -35.18
N ASN A 154 -11.79 7.02 -34.16
CA ASN A 154 -11.63 8.47 -34.05
C ASN A 154 -10.14 8.88 -34.10
N ILE A 155 -9.30 8.17 -33.34
CA ILE A 155 -7.84 8.40 -33.31
C ILE A 155 -7.21 8.21 -34.70
N LEU A 156 -7.55 7.12 -35.39
CA LEU A 156 -6.99 6.80 -36.71
C LEU A 156 -7.45 7.77 -37.80
N ILE A 157 -8.71 8.18 -37.78
CA ILE A 157 -9.25 9.15 -38.75
C ILE A 157 -8.61 10.52 -38.50
N GLY A 158 -8.58 11.00 -37.25
CA GLY A 158 -7.98 12.28 -36.89
C GLY A 158 -6.49 12.36 -37.23
N GLY A 159 -5.71 11.34 -36.88
CA GLY A 159 -4.28 11.28 -37.18
C GLY A 159 -3.97 11.26 -38.67
N SER A 160 -4.64 10.36 -39.41
CA SER A 160 -4.39 10.21 -40.85
C SER A 160 -4.75 11.46 -41.66
N ALA A 161 -5.76 12.23 -41.21
CA ALA A 161 -6.14 13.50 -41.83
C ALA A 161 -5.00 14.52 -41.75
N VAL A 162 -4.38 14.68 -40.57
CA VAL A 162 -3.27 15.62 -40.36
C VAL A 162 -2.04 15.19 -41.16
N PHE A 163 -1.65 13.92 -41.09
CA PHE A 163 -0.48 13.40 -41.83
C PHE A 163 -0.61 13.62 -43.33
N SER A 164 -1.79 13.33 -43.89
CA SER A 164 -2.03 13.51 -45.32
C SER A 164 -2.07 14.99 -45.70
N ALA A 165 -2.73 15.84 -44.92
CA ALA A 165 -2.80 17.26 -45.19
C ALA A 165 -1.42 17.93 -45.18
N MET A 166 -0.55 17.53 -44.25
CA MET A 166 0.77 18.15 -44.05
C MET A 166 1.88 17.58 -44.92
N THR A 167 1.88 16.27 -45.20
CA THR A 167 2.99 15.61 -45.91
C THR A 167 2.64 15.15 -47.32
N GLY A 168 1.35 15.07 -47.66
CA GLY A 168 0.89 14.44 -48.91
C GLY A 168 0.92 12.90 -48.87
N MET A 169 1.18 12.29 -47.71
CA MET A 169 1.13 10.84 -47.53
C MET A 169 -0.27 10.28 -47.82
N ASN A 170 -0.31 9.05 -48.35
CA ASN A 170 -1.56 8.35 -48.59
C ASN A 170 -2.33 8.15 -47.26
N GLN A 171 -3.58 8.62 -47.21
CA GLN A 171 -4.41 8.54 -45.99
C GLN A 171 -4.65 7.11 -45.52
N ILE A 172 -4.78 6.14 -46.43
CA ILE A 172 -4.99 4.74 -46.06
C ILE A 172 -3.72 4.21 -45.38
N ALA A 173 -2.55 4.44 -45.98
CA ALA A 173 -1.29 4.05 -45.36
C ALA A 173 -1.12 4.69 -43.96
N ALA A 174 -1.52 5.95 -43.80
CA ALA A 174 -1.47 6.66 -42.52
C ALA A 174 -2.41 6.10 -41.44
N ARG A 175 -3.34 5.20 -41.78
CA ARG A 175 -4.21 4.50 -40.81
C ARG A 175 -3.66 3.13 -40.41
N TYR A 176 -2.98 2.44 -41.33
CA TYR A 176 -2.45 1.10 -41.07
C TYR A 176 -1.07 1.13 -40.40
N LEU A 177 -0.27 2.16 -40.65
CA LEU A 177 1.10 2.23 -40.13
C LEU A 177 1.19 2.60 -38.63
N PRO A 178 0.45 3.59 -38.09
CA PRO A 178 0.55 3.91 -36.66
C PRO A 178 0.25 2.73 -35.72
N PRO A 179 -0.77 1.87 -35.98
CA PRO A 179 -0.98 0.65 -35.19
C PRO A 179 0.20 -0.34 -35.18
N THR A 180 1.05 -0.33 -36.21
CA THR A 180 2.24 -1.21 -36.25
C THR A 180 3.39 -0.74 -35.38
N ALA A 181 3.38 0.52 -34.92
CA ALA A 181 4.42 1.14 -34.09
C ALA A 181 4.12 1.08 -32.58
N VAL A 182 3.12 0.28 -32.17
CA VAL A 182 2.57 0.28 -30.81
C VAL A 182 3.42 -0.56 -29.85
N ILE A 183 4.51 0.00 -29.29
CA ILE A 183 5.19 -0.53 -28.07
C ILE A 183 5.87 0.65 -27.28
N ILE A 184 5.38 0.96 -26.05
CA ILE A 184 5.85 1.88 -24.93
C ILE A 184 5.82 3.42 -25.19
N THR A 185 5.68 4.40 -24.24
CA THR A 185 5.21 4.58 -22.83
C THR A 185 4.43 5.92 -22.74
N ASP A 186 3.41 6.00 -21.89
CA ASP A 186 2.58 7.21 -21.65
C ASP A 186 3.34 8.45 -21.13
N TYR A 187 4.43 8.26 -20.39
CA TYR A 187 5.12 9.36 -19.71
C TYR A 187 5.83 10.33 -20.67
N MET A 188 6.51 9.82 -21.71
CA MET A 188 7.24 10.66 -22.66
C MET A 188 6.30 11.50 -23.53
N ASN A 189 5.15 10.93 -23.89
CA ASN A 189 4.10 11.60 -24.66
C ASN A 189 3.69 12.93 -24.02
N THR A 190 3.33 12.87 -22.74
CA THR A 190 2.82 14.04 -22.03
C THR A 190 3.86 15.15 -21.92
N ILE A 191 5.15 14.81 -21.79
CA ILE A 191 6.24 15.81 -21.76
C ILE A 191 6.33 16.54 -23.10
N PHE A 192 6.37 15.80 -24.21
CA PHE A 192 6.44 16.40 -25.55
C PHE A 192 5.27 17.34 -25.82
N ILE A 193 4.05 16.94 -25.46
CA ILE A 193 2.84 17.74 -25.65
C ILE A 193 2.93 19.05 -24.83
N HIS A 194 3.30 18.98 -23.55
CA HIS A 194 3.44 20.18 -22.71
C HIS A 194 4.55 21.11 -23.23
N CYS A 195 5.67 20.59 -23.72
CA CYS A 195 6.72 21.41 -24.32
C CYS A 195 6.21 22.19 -25.54
N ILE A 196 5.41 21.56 -26.40
CA ILE A 196 4.84 22.21 -27.58
C ILE A 196 3.79 23.24 -27.19
N VAL A 197 2.92 22.93 -26.21
CA VAL A 197 1.93 23.87 -25.68
C VAL A 197 2.64 25.10 -25.11
N LEU A 198 3.66 24.92 -24.25
CA LEU A 198 4.43 26.01 -23.67
C LEU A 198 5.12 26.85 -24.75
N ALA A 199 5.79 26.21 -25.71
CA ALA A 199 6.42 26.91 -26.83
C ALA A 199 5.40 27.75 -27.61
N GLY A 200 4.22 27.20 -27.87
CA GLY A 200 3.10 27.91 -28.51
C GLY A 200 2.66 29.14 -27.76
N VAL A 201 2.41 29.00 -26.45
CA VAL A 201 1.96 30.08 -25.58
C VAL A 201 3.00 31.22 -25.54
N PHE A 202 4.29 30.88 -25.44
CA PHE A 202 5.37 31.88 -25.51
C PHE A 202 5.45 32.56 -26.88
N VAL A 203 5.33 31.83 -27.98
CA VAL A 203 5.41 32.40 -29.33
C VAL A 203 4.20 33.30 -29.62
N ALA A 204 3.00 32.94 -29.18
CA ALA A 204 1.78 33.74 -29.41
C ALA A 204 1.76 35.04 -28.61
N TYR A 205 2.17 34.99 -27.33
CA TYR A 205 1.88 36.05 -26.37
C TYR A 205 3.10 36.76 -25.79
N ALA A 206 4.32 36.24 -25.95
CA ALA A 206 5.50 36.80 -25.30
C ALA A 206 6.68 37.07 -26.24
N LYS A 207 6.78 36.36 -27.36
CA LYS A 207 7.84 36.58 -28.36
C LYS A 207 7.49 37.80 -29.22
N PRO A 208 8.32 38.85 -29.25
CA PRO A 208 8.10 39.98 -30.15
C PRO A 208 8.11 39.49 -31.60
N GLY A 209 7.01 39.71 -32.32
CA GLY A 209 6.83 39.33 -33.72
C GLY A 209 6.08 40.41 -34.50
N PRO A 210 6.03 40.31 -35.84
CA PRO A 210 5.44 41.33 -36.70
C PRO A 210 3.91 41.39 -36.61
N VAL A 211 3.25 40.28 -36.29
CA VAL A 211 1.77 40.17 -36.22
C VAL A 211 1.28 39.81 -34.82
N LEU A 212 1.92 38.83 -34.18
CA LEU A 212 1.66 38.41 -32.80
C LEU A 212 2.83 38.84 -31.89
N GLY A 213 2.64 38.75 -30.57
CA GLY A 213 3.73 38.95 -29.60
C GLY A 213 3.36 39.59 -28.27
N SER A 214 2.11 40.03 -28.10
CA SER A 214 1.56 40.41 -26.80
C SER A 214 0.08 40.02 -26.69
N PRO A 215 -0.44 39.76 -25.48
CA PRO A 215 -1.87 39.50 -25.27
C PRO A 215 -2.74 40.66 -25.78
N ASP A 216 -2.25 41.88 -25.59
CA ASP A 216 -2.87 43.11 -26.05
C ASP A 216 -3.04 43.14 -27.57
N LYS A 217 -2.02 42.71 -28.32
CA LYS A 217 -2.07 42.70 -29.79
C LYS A 217 -3.02 41.62 -30.32
N VAL A 218 -3.01 40.44 -29.69
CA VAL A 218 -3.96 39.36 -30.01
C VAL A 218 -5.39 39.81 -29.74
N TRP A 219 -5.64 40.52 -28.64
CA TRP A 219 -6.95 41.08 -28.31
C TRP A 219 -7.45 42.05 -29.40
N GLU A 220 -6.59 42.98 -29.84
CA GLU A 220 -6.93 43.93 -30.92
C GLU A 220 -7.30 43.20 -32.22
N LEU A 221 -6.51 42.21 -32.62
CA LEU A 221 -6.74 41.43 -33.83
C LEU A 221 -8.02 40.58 -33.74
N LEU A 222 -8.36 40.06 -32.57
CA LEU A 222 -9.61 39.31 -32.36
C LEU A 222 -10.84 40.23 -32.42
N LYS A 223 -10.74 41.45 -31.88
CA LYS A 223 -11.79 42.48 -32.02
C LYS A 223 -12.00 42.85 -33.49
N GLU A 224 -10.92 43.00 -34.25
CA GLU A 224 -10.99 43.24 -35.69
C GLU A 224 -11.56 42.02 -36.45
N ALA A 225 -11.18 40.80 -36.06
CA ALA A 225 -11.74 39.60 -36.66
C ALA A 225 -13.26 39.48 -36.41
N ALA A 226 -13.75 39.94 -35.25
CA ALA A 226 -15.17 39.96 -34.92
C ALA A 226 -15.97 40.94 -35.79
N THR A 227 -15.40 42.07 -36.19
CA THR A 227 -16.08 43.00 -37.12
C THR A 227 -16.13 42.43 -38.54
N ARG A 228 -15.08 41.71 -38.98
CA ARG A 228 -15.02 41.09 -40.31
C ARG A 228 -15.96 39.88 -40.44
N ALA A 229 -16.01 39.05 -39.40
CA ALA A 229 -16.81 37.82 -39.39
C ALA A 229 -17.42 37.60 -38.00
N PRO A 230 -18.56 38.23 -37.67
CA PRO A 230 -19.20 38.08 -36.38
C PRO A 230 -19.77 36.68 -36.20
N VAL A 231 -19.70 36.13 -34.99
CA VAL A 231 -20.25 34.80 -34.66
C VAL A 231 -21.73 34.93 -34.23
N PRO A 232 -22.68 34.31 -34.94
CA PRO A 232 -24.09 34.32 -34.53
C PRO A 232 -24.28 33.72 -33.13
N GLY A 233 -25.06 34.39 -32.28
CA GLY A 233 -25.32 33.92 -30.91
C GLY A 233 -24.26 34.30 -29.87
N ASN A 234 -23.16 34.97 -30.28
CA ASN A 234 -22.19 35.56 -29.36
C ASN A 234 -22.59 36.99 -28.95
N ALA A 235 -22.30 37.39 -27.70
CA ALA A 235 -22.48 38.79 -27.28
C ALA A 235 -21.66 39.75 -28.16
N GLY A 236 -22.34 40.62 -28.90
CA GLY A 236 -21.69 41.54 -29.85
C GLY A 236 -21.03 40.86 -31.06
N GLY A 237 -21.28 39.57 -31.31
CA GLY A 237 -20.60 38.80 -32.35
C GLY A 237 -19.12 38.50 -32.08
N GLU A 238 -18.66 38.76 -30.85
CA GLU A 238 -17.26 38.74 -30.44
C GLU A 238 -16.74 37.32 -30.15
N TYR A 239 -15.45 37.08 -30.39
CA TYR A 239 -14.76 35.84 -29.99
C TYR A 239 -14.37 35.83 -28.51
N LEU A 240 -14.39 37.00 -27.86
CA LEU A 240 -13.90 37.24 -26.50
C LEU A 240 -15.06 37.33 -25.49
N THR A 241 -16.00 36.40 -25.55
CA THR A 241 -17.12 36.34 -24.63
C THR A 241 -17.42 34.91 -24.22
N MET A 242 -17.94 34.74 -22.99
CA MET A 242 -18.51 33.48 -22.54
C MET A 242 -19.97 33.31 -23.01
N ARG A 243 -20.65 34.40 -23.40
CA ARG A 243 -22.03 34.38 -23.90
C ARG A 243 -22.05 33.92 -25.35
N SER A 244 -22.04 32.60 -25.57
CA SER A 244 -22.20 31.96 -26.87
C SER A 244 -23.21 30.81 -26.75
N ASN A 245 -24.34 30.90 -27.48
CA ASN A 245 -25.39 29.87 -27.43
C ASN A 245 -24.89 28.52 -27.92
N ASP A 246 -24.19 28.52 -29.05
CA ASP A 246 -23.66 27.31 -29.66
C ASP A 246 -22.55 26.71 -28.80
N ALA A 247 -21.70 27.56 -28.17
CA ALA A 247 -20.64 27.06 -27.32
C ALA A 247 -21.13 26.37 -26.05
N ILE A 248 -22.21 26.88 -25.43
CA ILE A 248 -22.83 26.19 -24.28
C ILE A 248 -23.48 24.89 -24.73
N LEU A 249 -24.17 24.87 -25.86
CA LEU A 249 -24.82 23.66 -26.36
C LEU A 249 -23.80 22.57 -26.68
N LEU A 250 -22.72 22.91 -27.39
CA LEU A 250 -21.60 22.02 -27.67
C LEU A 250 -20.87 21.60 -26.39
N GLY A 251 -20.71 22.51 -25.43
CA GLY A 251 -20.18 22.20 -24.11
C GLY A 251 -21.01 21.13 -23.37
N ILE A 252 -22.35 21.21 -23.43
CA ILE A 252 -23.26 20.21 -22.84
C ILE A 252 -23.16 18.88 -23.61
N ILE A 253 -23.17 18.91 -24.94
CA ILE A 253 -23.03 17.72 -25.78
C ILE A 253 -21.71 17.01 -25.50
N LEU A 254 -20.62 17.77 -25.40
CA LEU A 254 -19.30 17.26 -25.09
C LEU A 254 -19.27 16.70 -23.66
N TRP A 255 -19.89 17.36 -22.69
CA TRP A 255 -19.99 16.85 -21.32
C TRP A 255 -20.71 15.48 -21.28
N CYS A 256 -21.81 15.32 -22.00
CA CYS A 256 -22.49 14.02 -22.15
C CYS A 256 -21.57 13.00 -22.85
N ALA A 257 -20.95 13.36 -23.98
CA ALA A 257 -20.05 12.46 -24.70
C ALA A 257 -18.89 11.97 -23.83
N ILE A 258 -18.29 12.86 -23.03
CA ILE A 258 -17.21 12.54 -22.11
C ILE A 258 -17.73 11.67 -20.94
N PHE A 259 -18.95 11.91 -20.46
CA PHE A 259 -19.59 11.04 -19.45
C PHE A 259 -19.71 9.61 -19.97
N GLY A 260 -20.08 9.42 -21.23
CA GLY A 260 -20.09 8.13 -21.92
C GLY A 260 -18.70 7.49 -22.06
N CYS A 261 -17.62 8.26 -22.11
CA CYS A 261 -16.26 7.70 -22.13
C CYS A 261 -15.88 6.97 -20.83
N THR A 262 -16.64 7.16 -19.75
CA THR A 262 -16.26 6.64 -18.42
C THR A 262 -16.51 5.13 -18.24
N ILE A 263 -17.23 4.47 -19.15
CA ILE A 263 -17.40 2.99 -19.17
C ILE A 263 -16.21 2.25 -19.81
N ASP A 264 -15.17 3.00 -20.14
CA ASP A 264 -13.95 2.49 -20.72
C ASP A 264 -13.15 1.63 -19.72
N VAL A 265 -12.81 0.42 -20.17
CA VAL A 265 -11.98 -0.52 -19.42
C VAL A 265 -10.58 0.04 -19.12
N GLN A 266 -10.04 0.90 -19.97
CA GLN A 266 -8.69 1.44 -19.80
C GLN A 266 -8.54 2.25 -18.50
N LEU A 267 -9.64 2.87 -18.04
CA LEU A 267 -9.64 3.64 -16.81
C LEU A 267 -9.44 2.70 -15.62
N PHE A 268 -10.21 1.61 -15.57
CA PHE A 268 -10.11 0.60 -14.53
C PHE A 268 -8.77 -0.13 -14.57
N GLN A 269 -8.21 -0.39 -15.76
CA GLN A 269 -6.91 -1.02 -15.89
C GLN A 269 -5.82 -0.21 -15.16
N LYS A 270 -5.78 1.10 -15.37
CA LYS A 270 -4.81 1.98 -14.69
C LYS A 270 -5.00 2.01 -13.18
N SER A 271 -6.25 1.98 -12.72
CA SER A 271 -6.49 2.00 -11.28
C SER A 271 -6.05 0.70 -10.65
N ILE A 272 -6.30 -0.45 -11.29
CA ILE A 272 -5.82 -1.76 -10.82
C ILE A 272 -4.30 -1.80 -10.80
N THR A 273 -3.61 -1.20 -11.79
CA THR A 273 -2.13 -1.13 -11.85
C THR A 273 -1.48 -0.16 -10.84
N ALA A 274 -2.24 0.76 -10.25
CA ALA A 274 -1.71 1.73 -9.30
C ALA A 274 -1.62 1.15 -7.89
N ASP A 275 -0.76 1.71 -7.04
CA ASP A 275 -0.78 1.44 -5.61
C ASP A 275 -2.10 1.99 -4.97
N PRO A 276 -2.72 1.29 -3.98
CA PRO A 276 -3.96 1.75 -3.35
C PRO A 276 -3.90 3.16 -2.76
N ALA A 277 -2.80 3.56 -2.11
CA ALA A 277 -2.64 4.90 -1.55
C ALA A 277 -2.34 5.94 -2.64
N ALA A 278 -1.70 5.53 -3.73
CA ALA A 278 -1.38 6.37 -4.89
C ALA A 278 -2.56 6.66 -5.82
N THR A 279 -3.60 5.83 -5.80
CA THR A 279 -4.71 5.86 -6.76
C THR A 279 -5.44 7.22 -6.72
N LEU A 280 -5.97 7.63 -5.57
CA LEU A 280 -6.73 8.88 -5.42
C LEU A 280 -5.92 10.14 -5.78
N PRO A 281 -4.73 10.40 -5.21
CA PRO A 281 -3.96 11.59 -5.55
C PRO A 281 -3.53 11.59 -7.02
N GLY A 282 -3.20 10.42 -7.59
CA GLY A 282 -2.81 10.31 -9.00
C GLY A 282 -3.91 10.76 -9.96
N TYR A 283 -5.16 10.31 -9.74
CA TYR A 283 -6.29 10.72 -10.58
C TYR A 283 -6.68 12.19 -10.43
N ILE A 284 -6.64 12.75 -9.21
CA ILE A 284 -6.93 14.17 -8.99
C ILE A 284 -5.89 15.05 -9.68
N ILE A 285 -4.60 14.75 -9.47
CA ILE A 285 -3.50 15.50 -10.09
C ILE A 285 -3.56 15.37 -11.61
N GLY A 286 -3.79 14.16 -12.12
CA GLY A 286 -3.94 13.90 -13.55
C GLY A 286 -5.10 14.69 -14.17
N GLY A 287 -6.25 14.77 -13.48
CA GLY A 287 -7.40 15.52 -13.96
C GLY A 287 -7.15 17.02 -14.07
N VAL A 288 -6.60 17.62 -13.02
CA VAL A 288 -6.25 19.05 -12.99
C VAL A 288 -5.18 19.38 -14.02
N ALA A 289 -4.19 18.50 -14.20
CA ALA A 289 -3.13 18.68 -15.19
C ALA A 289 -3.64 18.51 -16.63
N TRP A 290 -4.58 17.58 -16.87
CA TRP A 290 -5.15 17.36 -18.19
C TRP A 290 -5.89 18.60 -18.71
N PHE A 291 -6.63 19.31 -17.85
CA PHE A 291 -7.31 20.57 -18.22
C PHE A 291 -6.38 21.54 -18.96
N SER A 292 -5.11 21.59 -18.54
CA SER A 292 -4.10 22.48 -19.12
C SER A 292 -3.93 22.29 -20.63
N ILE A 293 -4.01 21.05 -21.12
CA ILE A 293 -3.66 20.74 -22.50
C ILE A 293 -4.69 21.35 -23.47
N PRO A 294 -5.97 20.93 -23.49
CA PRO A 294 -6.94 21.48 -24.43
C PRO A 294 -7.22 22.96 -24.15
N PHE A 295 -7.24 23.40 -22.88
CA PHE A 295 -7.47 24.80 -22.54
C PHE A 295 -6.38 25.71 -23.12
N CYS A 296 -5.11 25.35 -22.92
CA CYS A 296 -3.99 26.17 -23.41
C CYS A 296 -3.82 26.04 -24.93
N LEU A 297 -4.02 24.85 -25.50
CA LEU A 297 -3.98 24.67 -26.96
C LEU A 297 -5.07 25.48 -27.65
N ALA A 298 -6.31 25.38 -27.19
CA ALA A 298 -7.45 26.06 -27.78
C ALA A 298 -7.32 27.58 -27.64
N THR A 299 -7.02 28.06 -26.42
CA THR A 299 -6.81 29.49 -26.15
C THR A 299 -5.67 30.05 -27.01
N THR A 300 -4.57 29.31 -27.16
CA THR A 300 -3.40 29.79 -27.90
C THR A 300 -3.61 29.68 -29.40
N PHE A 301 -3.72 28.46 -29.92
CA PHE A 301 -3.66 28.22 -31.36
C PHE A 301 -5.01 28.41 -32.05
N GLY A 302 -6.13 28.13 -31.37
CA GLY A 302 -7.47 28.39 -31.91
C GLY A 302 -7.73 29.89 -32.09
N LEU A 303 -7.49 30.68 -31.04
CA LEU A 303 -7.64 32.14 -31.12
C LEU A 303 -6.58 32.79 -32.00
N SER A 304 -5.32 32.34 -31.93
CA SER A 304 -4.26 32.89 -32.81
C SER A 304 -4.55 32.59 -34.29
N ALA A 305 -5.10 31.42 -34.63
CA ALA A 305 -5.53 31.12 -35.99
C ALA A 305 -6.53 32.17 -36.50
N ARG A 306 -7.52 32.54 -35.68
CA ARG A 306 -8.53 33.54 -36.05
C ARG A 306 -7.95 34.95 -36.10
N ALA A 307 -7.05 35.29 -35.19
CA ALA A 307 -6.37 36.59 -35.15
C ALA A 307 -5.44 36.83 -36.34
N MET A 308 -4.78 35.78 -36.84
CA MET A 308 -3.82 35.88 -37.95
C MET A 308 -4.47 35.90 -39.33
N GLU A 309 -5.75 35.60 -39.48
CA GLU A 309 -6.38 35.63 -40.81
C GLU A 309 -6.30 37.03 -41.43
N PHE A 310 -5.92 37.07 -42.71
CA PHE A 310 -5.69 38.28 -43.50
C PHE A 310 -4.51 39.13 -43.02
N THR A 311 -3.57 38.53 -42.29
CA THR A 311 -2.28 39.14 -41.93
C THR A 311 -1.14 38.57 -42.78
N GLU A 312 0.08 39.11 -42.64
CA GLU A 312 1.26 38.61 -43.35
C GLU A 312 1.59 37.14 -43.03
N LEU A 313 1.25 36.65 -41.83
CA LEU A 313 1.50 35.26 -41.42
C LEU A 313 0.46 34.27 -41.99
N LEU A 314 -0.79 34.72 -42.20
CA LEU A 314 -1.85 33.90 -42.78
C LEU A 314 -2.72 34.79 -43.70
N PRO A 315 -2.33 34.99 -44.97
CA PRO A 315 -2.94 35.98 -45.87
C PRO A 315 -4.28 35.54 -46.46
N ARG A 316 -4.94 34.53 -45.88
CA ARG A 316 -6.23 33.98 -46.34
C ARG A 316 -7.07 33.51 -45.16
N ALA A 317 -8.36 33.35 -45.40
CA ALA A 317 -9.21 32.62 -44.47
C ALA A 317 -8.96 31.10 -44.52
N ILE A 318 -9.15 30.42 -43.39
CA ILE A 318 -9.22 28.96 -43.30
C ILE A 318 -10.53 28.51 -43.93
N THR A 319 -10.44 27.57 -44.87
CA THR A 319 -11.61 27.20 -45.68
C THR A 319 -12.60 26.34 -44.88
N PRO A 320 -13.91 26.38 -45.20
CA PRO A 320 -14.93 25.53 -44.57
C PRO A 320 -14.69 24.02 -44.71
N LYS A 321 -13.78 23.58 -45.59
CA LYS A 321 -13.35 22.18 -45.71
C LYS A 321 -12.19 21.85 -44.77
N GLU A 322 -11.30 22.81 -44.51
CA GLU A 322 -10.14 22.63 -43.62
C GLU A 322 -10.55 22.64 -42.13
N VAL A 323 -11.59 23.39 -41.77
CA VAL A 323 -12.08 23.48 -40.38
C VAL A 323 -12.58 22.13 -39.84
N PRO A 324 -13.53 21.40 -40.47
CA PRO A 324 -14.02 20.12 -39.96
C PRO A 324 -12.99 18.98 -40.02
N GLN A 325 -11.90 19.17 -40.79
CA GLN A 325 -10.78 18.24 -40.86
C GLN A 325 -9.76 18.43 -39.72
N GLY A 326 -9.98 19.42 -38.83
CA GLY A 326 -9.08 19.68 -37.70
C GLY A 326 -7.79 20.42 -38.08
N LEU A 327 -7.72 21.01 -39.28
CA LEU A 327 -6.47 21.60 -39.79
C LEU A 327 -6.16 22.99 -39.22
N VAL A 328 -7.06 23.56 -38.40
CA VAL A 328 -6.86 24.86 -37.74
C VAL A 328 -5.55 24.89 -36.95
N PHE A 329 -5.31 23.86 -36.15
CA PHE A 329 -4.11 23.77 -35.31
C PHE A 329 -2.80 23.70 -36.13
N PRO A 330 -2.64 22.76 -37.09
CA PRO A 330 -1.47 22.75 -37.97
C PRO A 330 -1.24 24.05 -38.75
N ILE A 331 -2.32 24.69 -39.24
CA ILE A 331 -2.23 25.95 -39.97
C ILE A 331 -1.71 27.07 -39.07
N ALA A 332 -2.24 27.17 -37.84
CA ALA A 332 -1.80 28.17 -36.87
C ALA A 332 -0.32 28.01 -36.52
N VAL A 333 0.11 26.79 -36.23
CA VAL A 333 1.51 26.51 -35.88
C VAL A 333 2.43 26.78 -37.06
N GLY A 334 2.04 26.41 -38.28
CA GLY A 334 2.82 26.69 -39.49
C GLY A 334 3.02 28.18 -39.71
N ALA A 335 1.97 28.98 -39.49
CA ALA A 335 2.05 30.44 -39.59
C ALA A 335 2.95 31.06 -38.51
N MET A 336 2.89 30.55 -37.27
CA MET A 336 3.64 31.12 -36.13
C MET A 336 5.10 30.66 -36.03
N MET A 337 5.38 29.40 -36.37
CA MET A 337 6.63 28.70 -36.06
C MET A 337 7.32 28.12 -37.31
N GLY A 338 6.73 28.29 -38.50
CA GLY A 338 7.27 27.78 -39.76
C GLY A 338 7.39 26.26 -39.81
N ASN A 339 8.30 25.77 -40.66
CA ASN A 339 8.47 24.34 -40.93
C ASN A 339 8.90 23.53 -39.70
N ALA A 340 9.70 24.12 -38.81
CA ALA A 340 10.07 23.48 -37.55
C ALA A 340 8.84 23.22 -36.65
N GLY A 341 7.91 24.18 -36.58
CA GLY A 341 6.64 24.00 -35.87
C GLY A 341 5.77 22.90 -36.48
N LEU A 342 5.71 22.82 -37.81
CA LEU A 342 4.94 21.77 -38.50
C LEU A 342 5.48 20.36 -38.23
N VAL A 343 6.81 20.20 -38.18
CA VAL A 343 7.43 18.93 -37.78
C VAL A 343 7.06 18.57 -36.33
N LEU A 344 7.07 19.54 -35.42
CA LEU A 344 6.63 19.33 -34.04
C LEU A 344 5.16 18.91 -33.94
N VAL A 345 4.27 19.48 -34.76
CA VAL A 345 2.86 19.07 -34.85
C VAL A 345 2.73 17.63 -35.33
N LEU A 346 3.49 17.23 -36.36
CA LEU A 346 3.47 15.85 -36.87
C LEU A 346 3.95 14.85 -35.81
N ILE A 347 5.02 15.18 -35.08
CA ILE A 347 5.50 14.37 -33.96
C ILE A 347 4.42 14.30 -32.87
N MET A 348 3.82 15.44 -32.50
CA MET A 348 2.79 15.48 -31.46
C MET A 348 1.57 14.63 -31.82
N VAL A 349 1.08 14.72 -33.06
CA VAL A 349 -0.07 13.93 -33.53
C VAL A 349 0.30 12.45 -33.67
N PHE A 350 1.51 12.12 -34.15
CA PHE A 350 1.99 10.74 -34.17
C PHE A 350 2.00 10.12 -32.78
N MET A 351 2.56 10.85 -31.80
CA MET A 351 2.61 10.43 -30.42
C MET A 351 1.18 10.26 -29.89
N ALA A 352 0.32 11.28 -29.98
CA ALA A 352 -1.07 11.20 -29.52
C ALA A 352 -1.86 10.03 -30.15
N CYS A 353 -1.63 9.72 -31.42
CA CYS A 353 -2.26 8.57 -32.09
C CYS A 353 -1.71 7.23 -31.59
N THR A 354 -0.40 7.09 -31.50
CA THR A 354 0.24 5.82 -31.12
C THR A 354 -0.04 5.47 -29.66
N PHE A 355 0.02 6.45 -28.75
CA PHE A 355 -0.27 6.22 -27.33
C PHE A 355 -1.75 5.99 -27.07
N GLY A 356 -2.62 6.86 -27.56
CA GLY A 356 -4.07 6.70 -27.38
C GLY A 356 -4.55 5.34 -27.88
N PHE A 357 -4.05 4.90 -29.03
CA PHE A 357 -4.38 3.60 -29.60
C PHE A 357 -3.78 2.43 -28.81
N SER A 358 -2.56 2.59 -28.27
CA SER A 358 -1.88 1.54 -27.51
C SER A 358 -2.62 1.14 -26.24
N VAL A 359 -3.13 2.12 -25.50
CA VAL A 359 -3.76 1.88 -24.20
C VAL A 359 -5.10 1.16 -24.35
N ASP A 360 -5.90 1.54 -25.35
CA ASP A 360 -7.13 0.83 -25.73
C ASP A 360 -6.84 -0.61 -26.16
N THR A 361 -5.80 -0.80 -26.98
CA THR A 361 -5.46 -2.11 -27.54
C THR A 361 -4.98 -3.08 -26.45
N VAL A 362 -4.16 -2.61 -25.50
CA VAL A 362 -3.73 -3.42 -24.35
C VAL A 362 -4.91 -3.76 -23.45
N SER A 363 -5.82 -2.82 -23.23
CA SER A 363 -6.98 -3.01 -22.37
C SER A 363 -7.96 -4.03 -22.97
N ILE A 364 -8.23 -3.97 -24.28
CA ILE A 364 -9.05 -4.97 -24.99
C ILE A 364 -8.34 -6.33 -25.03
N ALA A 365 -7.02 -6.37 -25.14
CA ALA A 365 -6.28 -7.63 -25.06
C ALA A 365 -6.44 -8.29 -23.67
N SER A 366 -6.40 -7.51 -22.58
CA SER A 366 -6.69 -7.98 -21.22
C SER A 366 -8.12 -8.54 -21.08
N VAL A 367 -9.13 -7.83 -21.61
CA VAL A 367 -10.52 -8.32 -21.64
C VAL A 367 -10.61 -9.63 -22.42
N TYR A 368 -9.96 -9.72 -23.59
CA TYR A 368 -9.98 -10.94 -24.38
C TYR A 368 -9.38 -12.13 -23.64
N ILE A 369 -8.24 -11.97 -22.98
CA ILE A 369 -7.57 -13.11 -22.32
C ILE A 369 -8.26 -13.52 -21.01
N TYR A 370 -8.69 -12.57 -20.17
CA TYR A 370 -9.26 -12.87 -18.86
C TYR A 370 -10.77 -13.13 -18.92
N ASP A 371 -11.53 -12.27 -19.59
CA ASP A 371 -12.99 -12.35 -19.60
C ASP A 371 -13.55 -13.32 -20.63
N ILE A 372 -12.91 -13.39 -21.82
CA ILE A 372 -13.38 -14.22 -22.93
C ILE A 372 -12.67 -15.57 -22.92
N TYR A 373 -11.36 -15.59 -23.16
CA TYR A 373 -10.58 -16.81 -23.38
C TYR A 373 -10.53 -17.67 -22.12
N LYS A 374 -9.99 -17.14 -21.01
CA LYS A 374 -9.97 -17.85 -19.72
C LYS A 374 -11.37 -17.98 -19.14
N GLY A 375 -12.19 -16.94 -19.29
CA GLY A 375 -13.52 -16.90 -18.71
C GLY A 375 -14.51 -17.93 -19.29
N TYR A 376 -14.49 -18.18 -20.59
CA TYR A 376 -15.50 -19.02 -21.27
C TYR A 376 -14.93 -20.19 -22.07
N PHE A 377 -13.72 -20.09 -22.64
CA PHE A 377 -13.19 -21.10 -23.55
C PHE A 377 -12.25 -22.10 -22.86
N ASN A 378 -11.22 -21.61 -22.15
CA ASN A 378 -10.20 -22.44 -21.52
C ASN A 378 -9.85 -21.93 -20.11
N LYS A 379 -10.52 -22.49 -19.11
CA LYS A 379 -10.39 -22.06 -17.70
C LYS A 379 -9.00 -22.33 -17.10
N ASP A 380 -8.31 -23.34 -17.61
CA ASP A 380 -7.00 -23.80 -17.12
C ASP A 380 -5.85 -23.33 -18.04
N ALA A 381 -6.04 -22.21 -18.74
CA ALA A 381 -5.04 -21.67 -19.65
C ALA A 381 -3.73 -21.30 -18.93
N SER A 382 -2.61 -21.81 -19.43
CA SER A 382 -1.25 -21.46 -18.95
C SER A 382 -0.88 -20.02 -19.30
N VAL A 383 0.05 -19.42 -18.54
CA VAL A 383 0.57 -18.06 -18.79
C VAL A 383 1.07 -17.86 -20.21
N LYS A 384 1.83 -18.84 -20.74
CA LYS A 384 2.37 -18.77 -22.09
C LYS A 384 1.27 -18.75 -23.15
N GLN A 385 0.15 -19.44 -22.90
CA GLN A 385 -1.02 -19.38 -23.76
C GLN A 385 -1.70 -18.02 -23.64
N LEU A 386 -1.87 -17.48 -22.43
CA LEU A 386 -2.46 -16.15 -22.22
C LEU A 386 -1.68 -15.04 -22.92
N VAL A 387 -0.35 -14.98 -22.75
CA VAL A 387 0.51 -13.99 -23.44
C VAL A 387 0.42 -14.15 -24.97
N ARG A 388 0.42 -15.38 -25.48
CA ARG A 388 0.27 -15.63 -26.92
C ARG A 388 -1.09 -15.16 -27.45
N MET A 389 -2.18 -15.46 -26.71
CA MET A 389 -3.53 -15.03 -27.07
C MET A 389 -3.67 -13.50 -26.99
N SER A 390 -2.99 -12.86 -26.04
CA SER A 390 -2.91 -11.39 -25.94
C SER A 390 -2.28 -10.79 -27.20
N HIS A 391 -1.12 -11.29 -27.65
CA HIS A 391 -0.50 -10.80 -28.89
C HIS A 391 -1.39 -11.01 -30.13
N PHE A 392 -2.12 -12.13 -30.21
CA PHE A 392 -3.11 -12.33 -31.27
C PHE A 392 -4.25 -11.31 -31.19
N ALA A 393 -4.78 -11.03 -30.00
CA ALA A 393 -5.83 -10.04 -29.79
C ALA A 393 -5.37 -8.64 -30.23
N VAL A 394 -4.15 -8.23 -29.85
CA VAL A 394 -3.53 -6.95 -30.25
C VAL A 394 -3.45 -6.84 -31.78
N ALA A 395 -2.96 -7.88 -32.46
CA ALA A 395 -2.80 -7.87 -33.91
C ALA A 395 -4.15 -7.83 -34.65
N ILE A 396 -5.12 -8.64 -34.21
CA ILE A 396 -6.46 -8.70 -34.79
C ILE A 396 -7.20 -7.38 -34.57
N TRP A 397 -7.16 -6.84 -33.36
CA TRP A 397 -7.78 -5.56 -33.01
C TRP A 397 -7.22 -4.42 -33.84
N SER A 398 -5.88 -4.34 -33.94
CA SER A 398 -5.18 -3.31 -34.72
C SER A 398 -5.61 -3.31 -36.19
N LEU A 399 -5.66 -4.50 -36.80
CA LEU A 399 -6.11 -4.66 -38.18
C LEU A 399 -7.60 -4.30 -38.34
N LEU A 400 -8.45 -4.79 -37.44
CA LEU A 400 -9.89 -4.55 -37.48
C LEU A 400 -10.21 -3.05 -37.38
N MET A 401 -9.56 -2.33 -36.46
CA MET A 401 -9.78 -0.89 -36.30
C MET A 401 -9.31 -0.10 -37.52
N ALA A 402 -8.17 -0.48 -38.13
CA ALA A 402 -7.71 0.15 -39.37
C ALA A 402 -8.68 -0.07 -40.56
N VAL A 403 -9.28 -1.27 -40.65
CA VAL A 403 -10.31 -1.59 -41.67
C VAL A 403 -11.58 -0.77 -41.43
N ILE A 404 -12.11 -0.74 -40.20
CA ILE A 404 -13.32 0.02 -39.85
C ILE A 404 -13.09 1.52 -40.08
N ALA A 405 -11.96 2.06 -39.62
CA ALA A 405 -11.60 3.47 -39.85
C ALA A 405 -11.52 3.80 -41.34
N THR A 406 -11.00 2.89 -42.16
CA THR A 406 -10.99 3.05 -43.62
C THR A 406 -12.40 3.04 -44.20
N GLY A 407 -13.30 2.18 -43.71
CA GLY A 407 -14.71 2.16 -44.11
C GLY A 407 -15.44 3.46 -43.77
N ILE A 408 -15.37 3.90 -42.52
CA ILE A 408 -16.04 5.12 -42.03
C ILE A 408 -15.48 6.37 -42.74
N SER A 409 -14.18 6.42 -43.03
CA SER A 409 -13.58 7.56 -43.74
C SER A 409 -14.11 7.79 -45.16
N ARG A 410 -14.79 6.80 -45.76
CA ARG A 410 -15.44 6.96 -47.08
C ARG A 410 -16.84 7.58 -46.97
N THR A 411 -17.34 7.77 -45.76
CA THR A 411 -18.62 8.41 -45.47
C THR A 411 -18.43 9.89 -45.14
N ALA A 412 -19.54 10.64 -45.03
CA ALA A 412 -19.51 12.06 -44.65
C ALA A 412 -19.31 12.30 -43.14
N ILE A 413 -19.03 11.25 -42.35
CA ILE A 413 -18.90 11.34 -40.90
C ILE A 413 -17.59 12.06 -40.54
N SER A 414 -17.70 13.15 -39.79
CA SER A 414 -16.54 13.95 -39.34
C SER A 414 -15.98 13.45 -38.00
N VAL A 415 -14.70 13.75 -37.74
CA VAL A 415 -14.03 13.48 -36.45
C VAL A 415 -14.85 14.02 -35.27
N ASN A 416 -15.37 15.25 -35.41
CA ASN A 416 -16.19 15.88 -34.37
C ASN A 416 -17.50 15.12 -34.10
N TYR A 417 -18.14 14.56 -35.14
CA TYR A 417 -19.34 13.74 -34.95
C TYR A 417 -19.03 12.43 -34.23
N ILE A 418 -17.90 11.79 -34.53
CA ILE A 418 -17.48 10.55 -33.88
C ILE A 418 -17.23 10.79 -32.39
N VAL A 419 -16.65 11.95 -32.02
CA VAL A 419 -16.46 12.33 -30.62
C VAL A 419 -17.79 12.54 -29.91
N THR A 420 -18.75 13.26 -30.51
CA THR A 420 -20.01 13.59 -29.83
C THR A 420 -21.01 12.44 -29.79
N CYS A 421 -20.96 11.49 -30.73
CA CYS A 421 -21.90 10.36 -30.77
C CYS A 421 -21.64 9.32 -29.67
N ILE A 422 -20.49 9.37 -28.98
CA ILE A 422 -20.18 8.49 -27.83
C ILE A 422 -21.28 8.57 -26.77
N GLY A 423 -21.75 9.78 -26.44
CA GLY A 423 -22.78 9.98 -25.43
C GLY A 423 -24.11 9.31 -25.80
N ILE A 424 -24.45 9.31 -27.09
CA ILE A 424 -25.69 8.68 -27.60
C ILE A 424 -25.68 7.17 -27.33
N PHE A 425 -24.53 6.51 -27.50
CA PHE A 425 -24.44 5.06 -27.39
C PHE A 425 -24.07 4.56 -25.98
N CYS A 426 -23.34 5.36 -25.20
CA CYS A 426 -22.68 4.88 -23.98
C CYS A 426 -23.31 5.41 -22.68
N ASP A 427 -23.96 6.58 -22.69
CA ASP A 427 -24.43 7.25 -21.46
C ASP A 427 -25.41 6.42 -20.65
N CYS A 428 -26.27 5.64 -21.34
CA CYS A 428 -27.27 4.79 -20.69
C CYS A 428 -26.66 3.67 -19.84
N ALA A 429 -25.42 3.25 -20.16
CA ALA A 429 -24.71 2.21 -19.43
C ALA A 429 -23.93 2.75 -18.22
N VAL A 430 -23.59 4.04 -18.19
CA VAL A 430 -22.71 4.64 -17.18
C VAL A 430 -23.22 4.42 -15.76
N PHE A 431 -24.48 4.78 -15.48
CA PHE A 431 -25.01 4.65 -14.12
C PHE A 431 -25.12 3.19 -13.65
N PRO A 432 -25.73 2.27 -14.43
CA PRO A 432 -25.76 0.85 -14.06
C PRO A 432 -24.36 0.24 -13.90
N PHE A 433 -23.40 0.68 -14.71
CA PHE A 433 -22.00 0.26 -14.65
C PHE A 433 -21.39 0.64 -13.30
N TYR A 434 -21.41 1.91 -12.89
CA TYR A 434 -20.84 2.33 -11.60
C TYR A 434 -21.62 1.80 -10.38
N ALA A 435 -22.94 1.70 -10.48
CA ALA A 435 -23.78 1.19 -9.40
C ALA A 435 -23.44 -0.28 -9.06
N THR A 436 -22.85 -1.04 -10.00
CA THR A 436 -22.27 -2.38 -9.78
C THR A 436 -21.37 -2.44 -8.55
N LEU A 437 -20.60 -1.38 -8.30
CA LEU A 437 -19.67 -1.30 -7.17
C LEU A 437 -20.22 -0.45 -6.04
N LEU A 438 -21.00 0.60 -6.33
CA LEU A 438 -21.40 1.56 -5.31
C LEU A 438 -22.74 1.23 -4.62
N TRP A 439 -23.63 0.45 -5.25
CA TRP A 439 -24.99 0.25 -4.75
C TRP A 439 -25.33 -1.21 -4.43
N LYS A 440 -25.60 -1.51 -3.16
CA LYS A 440 -25.94 -2.88 -2.70
C LYS A 440 -27.29 -3.39 -3.20
N LYS A 441 -28.28 -2.50 -3.38
CA LYS A 441 -29.66 -2.90 -3.68
C LYS A 441 -29.97 -3.11 -5.17
N GLN A 442 -29.00 -2.85 -6.06
CA GLN A 442 -29.21 -2.99 -7.51
C GLN A 442 -29.36 -4.46 -7.89
N SER A 443 -30.49 -4.79 -8.53
CA SER A 443 -30.89 -6.15 -8.89
C SER A 443 -30.20 -6.64 -10.16
N LYS A 444 -30.28 -7.96 -10.42
CA LYS A 444 -29.73 -8.57 -11.65
C LYS A 444 -30.34 -8.03 -12.95
N HIS A 445 -31.57 -7.52 -12.87
CA HIS A 445 -32.31 -6.95 -14.00
C HIS A 445 -31.85 -5.53 -14.38
N ALA A 446 -30.98 -4.90 -13.59
CA ALA A 446 -30.45 -3.56 -13.85
C ALA A 446 -29.50 -3.49 -15.08
N VAL A 447 -29.29 -4.62 -15.77
CA VAL A 447 -28.60 -4.72 -17.07
C VAL A 447 -29.56 -4.43 -18.25
N MET A 448 -30.88 -4.51 -18.04
CA MET A 448 -31.89 -4.22 -19.07
C MET A 448 -32.06 -2.71 -19.38
N PRO A 449 -31.97 -1.79 -18.41
CA PRO A 449 -32.11 -0.35 -18.65
C PRO A 449 -31.11 0.27 -19.65
N PRO A 450 -29.83 -0.15 -19.77
CA PRO A 450 -28.98 0.27 -20.89
C PRO A 450 -29.52 -0.20 -22.26
N LEU A 451 -29.95 -1.46 -22.35
CA LEU A 451 -30.46 -2.05 -23.60
C LEU A 451 -31.76 -1.39 -24.06
N ILE A 452 -32.70 -1.19 -23.13
CA ILE A 452 -33.93 -0.42 -23.35
C ILE A 452 -33.58 1.07 -23.53
N GLY A 453 -32.58 1.55 -22.79
CA GLY A 453 -32.09 2.91 -22.78
C GLY A 453 -31.55 3.34 -24.13
N ASN A 454 -30.85 2.48 -24.88
CA ASN A 454 -30.45 2.76 -26.26
C ASN A 454 -31.64 2.86 -27.23
N VAL A 455 -32.74 2.15 -26.94
CA VAL A 455 -34.01 2.29 -27.67
C VAL A 455 -34.75 3.58 -27.25
N VAL A 456 -34.48 4.12 -26.05
CA VAL A 456 -35.18 5.26 -25.42
C VAL A 456 -34.19 6.39 -25.04
N SER A 457 -33.08 6.56 -25.76
CA SER A 457 -31.86 7.30 -25.34
C SER A 457 -31.96 8.83 -25.43
N VAL A 458 -33.11 9.38 -25.06
CA VAL A 458 -33.26 10.80 -24.75
C VAL A 458 -33.72 10.92 -23.29
N LEU A 459 -32.88 10.51 -22.32
CA LEU A 459 -32.97 10.78 -20.86
C LEU A 459 -33.51 9.67 -19.92
N SER A 460 -33.89 8.49 -20.40
CA SER A 460 -34.70 7.55 -19.59
C SER A 460 -33.93 6.54 -18.72
N GLY A 461 -32.62 6.34 -18.96
CA GLY A 461 -31.83 5.27 -18.33
C GLY A 461 -31.75 5.33 -16.79
N ILE A 462 -31.60 6.53 -16.21
CA ILE A 462 -31.55 6.72 -14.75
C ILE A 462 -32.91 6.38 -14.12
N ILE A 463 -33.99 6.92 -14.71
CA ILE A 463 -35.37 6.72 -14.23
C ILE A 463 -35.75 5.24 -14.30
N PHE A 464 -35.44 4.57 -15.41
CA PHE A 464 -35.75 3.15 -15.57
C PHE A 464 -34.87 2.25 -14.70
N SER A 465 -33.58 2.56 -14.50
CA SER A 465 -32.74 1.77 -13.59
C SER A 465 -33.28 1.79 -12.17
N VAL A 466 -33.76 2.93 -11.68
CA VAL A 466 -34.40 3.04 -10.36
C VAL A 466 -35.77 2.36 -10.37
N ALA A 467 -36.63 2.67 -11.35
CA ALA A 467 -37.98 2.13 -11.43
C ALA A 467 -38.02 0.59 -11.57
N VAL A 468 -37.18 0.00 -12.43
CA VAL A 468 -37.06 -1.45 -12.62
C VAL A 468 -36.51 -2.13 -11.36
N THR A 469 -35.53 -1.52 -10.67
CA THR A 469 -35.00 -2.07 -9.42
C THR A 469 -36.08 -2.16 -8.32
N TYR A 470 -36.98 -1.17 -8.24
CA TYR A 470 -38.08 -1.20 -7.27
C TYR A 470 -39.28 -2.04 -7.74
N ALA A 471 -39.56 -2.09 -9.05
CA ALA A 471 -40.68 -2.86 -9.60
C ALA A 471 -40.46 -4.39 -9.56
N PHE A 472 -39.23 -4.84 -9.77
CA PHE A 472 -38.88 -6.28 -9.80
C PHE A 472 -38.23 -6.79 -8.50
N GLY A 473 -38.12 -5.93 -7.48
CA GLY A 473 -37.57 -6.29 -6.16
C GLY A 473 -36.07 -6.09 -6.03
N THR A 474 -35.63 -5.72 -4.81
CA THR A 474 -34.21 -5.47 -4.49
C THR A 474 -33.50 -6.77 -4.11
N ASP A 475 -32.34 -7.04 -4.71
CA ASP A 475 -31.47 -8.15 -4.29
C ASP A 475 -30.57 -7.71 -3.11
N GLN A 476 -30.45 -8.55 -2.07
CA GLN A 476 -29.46 -8.38 -1.01
C GLN A 476 -28.15 -9.09 -1.40
N PHE A 477 -27.40 -8.49 -2.32
CA PHE A 477 -26.15 -9.08 -2.79
C PHE A 477 -25.10 -9.13 -1.67
N ASN A 478 -24.53 -10.31 -1.42
CA ASN A 478 -23.45 -10.51 -0.46
C ASN A 478 -22.10 -10.20 -1.12
N TRP A 479 -21.43 -9.15 -0.65
CA TRP A 479 -20.18 -8.67 -1.22
C TRP A 479 -19.00 -9.64 -1.05
N SER A 480 -19.04 -10.55 -0.07
CA SER A 480 -17.98 -11.55 0.11
C SER A 480 -17.86 -12.51 -1.08
N LEU A 481 -18.91 -12.66 -1.89
CA LEU A 481 -18.89 -13.45 -3.12
C LEU A 481 -17.96 -12.89 -4.19
N LEU A 482 -17.72 -11.56 -4.20
CA LEU A 482 -16.76 -10.95 -5.13
C LEU A 482 -15.31 -11.24 -4.72
N GLN A 483 -15.06 -11.32 -3.41
CA GLN A 483 -13.74 -11.64 -2.86
C GLN A 483 -13.41 -13.13 -3.06
N ALA A 484 -14.40 -14.02 -2.87
CA ALA A 484 -14.21 -15.46 -3.02
C ALA A 484 -14.30 -15.97 -4.47
N GLY A 485 -14.95 -15.24 -5.37
CA GLY A 485 -15.29 -15.71 -6.73
C GLY A 485 -14.31 -15.30 -7.84
N ILE A 486 -13.32 -14.45 -7.55
CA ILE A 486 -12.30 -13.99 -8.50
C ILE A 486 -10.96 -14.58 -8.08
N HIS A 487 -10.41 -15.48 -8.88
CA HIS A 487 -9.12 -16.12 -8.63
C HIS A 487 -8.05 -15.56 -9.57
N THR A 488 -6.88 -15.22 -9.03
CA THR A 488 -5.75 -14.78 -9.84
C THR A 488 -5.33 -15.84 -10.86
N SER A 489 -4.87 -15.43 -12.06
CA SER A 489 -4.21 -16.39 -12.95
C SER A 489 -2.95 -16.87 -12.27
N ASN A 490 -2.92 -18.17 -11.98
CA ASN A 490 -1.75 -18.82 -11.44
C ASN A 490 -0.62 -18.69 -12.46
N ASP A 491 0.26 -17.70 -12.27
CA ASP A 491 1.29 -17.36 -13.25
C ASP A 491 2.46 -18.38 -13.24
N MET A 492 2.26 -19.58 -12.69
CA MET A 492 3.27 -20.61 -12.40
C MET A 492 3.99 -21.24 -13.62
N ASP A 493 3.67 -20.84 -14.85
CA ASP A 493 4.21 -21.47 -16.07
C ASP A 493 5.32 -20.68 -16.80
N VAL A 494 5.75 -19.56 -16.24
CA VAL A 494 6.99 -18.88 -16.68
C VAL A 494 8.14 -19.42 -15.84
N ARG A 495 9.04 -20.21 -16.45
CA ARG A 495 10.30 -20.63 -15.82
C ARG A 495 11.02 -19.37 -15.31
N GLY A 496 11.08 -19.18 -13.99
CA GLY A 496 11.80 -18.09 -13.36
C GLY A 496 11.07 -17.31 -12.27
N ILE A 497 9.79 -17.60 -11.98
CA ILE A 497 9.09 -16.96 -10.85
C ILE A 497 9.51 -17.66 -9.55
N THR A 498 10.00 -16.87 -8.59
CA THR A 498 10.40 -17.35 -7.26
C THR A 498 9.17 -17.48 -6.34
N ALA A 499 9.20 -18.40 -5.36
CA ALA A 499 8.10 -18.59 -4.40
C ALA A 499 7.67 -17.27 -3.71
N ARG A 500 8.65 -16.40 -3.43
CA ARG A 500 8.47 -15.04 -2.91
C ARG A 500 7.58 -14.14 -3.77
N GLN A 501 7.66 -14.22 -5.10
CA GLN A 501 6.82 -13.41 -6.00
C GLN A 501 5.36 -13.89 -6.02
N VAL A 502 5.11 -15.16 -5.68
CA VAL A 502 3.76 -15.71 -5.51
C VAL A 502 3.15 -15.26 -4.18
N GLU A 503 3.98 -15.14 -3.15
CA GLU A 503 3.61 -14.64 -1.82
C GLU A 503 3.30 -13.14 -1.83
N GLU A 504 4.14 -12.31 -2.47
CA GLU A 504 3.90 -10.87 -2.68
C GLU A 504 2.57 -10.61 -3.41
N GLN A 505 2.22 -11.49 -4.35
CA GLN A 505 0.97 -11.42 -5.12
C GLN A 505 -0.25 -11.79 -4.25
N ALA A 506 -0.12 -12.80 -3.39
CA ALA A 506 -1.16 -13.22 -2.45
C ALA A 506 -1.40 -12.17 -1.34
N GLN A 507 -0.37 -11.42 -0.93
CA GLN A 507 -0.51 -10.35 0.07
C GLN A 507 -1.13 -9.07 -0.48
N ALA A 508 -0.90 -8.75 -1.75
CA ALA A 508 -1.57 -7.65 -2.44
C ALA A 508 -3.10 -7.85 -2.56
N GLU A 509 -3.60 -9.08 -2.32
CA GLU A 509 -5.02 -9.44 -2.40
C GLU A 509 -5.78 -9.29 -1.08
N THR A 510 -5.11 -9.29 0.07
CA THR A 510 -5.75 -9.14 1.38
C THR A 510 -5.70 -7.70 1.89
N LEU A 511 -6.81 -6.96 1.75
CA LEU A 511 -6.91 -5.62 2.34
C LEU A 511 -6.94 -5.70 3.87
N SER A 512 -5.94 -5.11 4.52
CA SER A 512 -5.94 -4.90 5.97
C SER A 512 -7.14 -4.04 6.41
N PRO A 513 -7.67 -4.24 7.64
CA PRO A 513 -8.73 -3.41 8.20
C PRO A 513 -8.40 -1.90 8.21
N GLU A 514 -7.12 -1.55 8.34
CA GLU A 514 -6.63 -0.17 8.32
C GLU A 514 -6.63 0.44 6.92
N MET A 515 -6.14 -0.29 5.91
CA MET A 515 -6.21 0.14 4.50
C MET A 515 -7.66 0.33 4.05
N ASN A 516 -8.56 -0.55 4.49
CA ASN A 516 -10.00 -0.44 4.27
C ASN A 516 -10.59 0.83 4.92
N ALA A 517 -10.12 1.24 6.10
CA ALA A 517 -10.52 2.48 6.75
C ALA A 517 -9.96 3.74 6.05
N LEU A 518 -8.70 3.69 5.60
CA LEU A 518 -8.06 4.76 4.83
C LEU A 518 -8.75 4.99 3.49
N LEU A 519 -9.07 3.92 2.77
CA LEU A 519 -9.83 3.94 1.52
C LEU A 519 -11.24 4.53 1.74
N LYS A 520 -11.94 4.18 2.83
CA LYS A 520 -13.23 4.80 3.18
C LYS A 520 -13.12 6.30 3.46
N ARG A 521 -12.06 6.76 4.12
CA ARG A 521 -11.83 8.20 4.33
C ARG A 521 -11.49 8.91 3.01
N GLY A 522 -10.70 8.26 2.14
CA GLY A 522 -10.39 8.73 0.79
C GLY A 522 -11.64 8.95 -0.07
N THR A 523 -12.59 8.00 -0.02
CA THR A 523 -13.90 8.08 -0.70
C THR A 523 -14.64 9.38 -0.37
N HIS A 524 -14.72 9.77 0.91
CA HIS A 524 -15.44 10.99 1.32
C HIS A 524 -14.74 12.27 0.85
N LYS A 525 -13.40 12.30 0.92
CA LYS A 525 -12.60 13.45 0.43
C LYS A 525 -12.76 13.63 -1.08
N ALA A 526 -12.82 12.52 -1.83
CA ALA A 526 -13.04 12.55 -3.27
C ALA A 526 -14.40 13.18 -3.61
N ILE A 527 -15.49 12.76 -2.95
CA ILE A 527 -16.84 13.31 -3.15
C ILE A 527 -16.85 14.83 -2.99
N LEU A 528 -16.27 15.32 -1.89
CA LEU A 528 -16.23 16.73 -1.59
C LEU A 528 -15.44 17.52 -2.65
N ALA A 529 -14.25 17.05 -3.02
CA ALA A 529 -13.43 17.68 -4.05
C ALA A 529 -14.20 17.80 -5.38
N THR A 530 -14.93 16.76 -5.76
CA THR A 530 -15.71 16.74 -7.01
C THR A 530 -16.83 17.75 -7.04
N ILE A 531 -17.62 17.83 -5.96
CA ILE A 531 -18.72 18.79 -5.87
C ILE A 531 -18.15 20.22 -5.98
N ILE A 532 -17.02 20.48 -5.31
CA ILE A 532 -16.34 21.77 -5.37
C ILE A 532 -15.85 22.09 -6.78
N PHE A 533 -15.20 21.15 -7.47
CA PHE A 533 -14.74 21.35 -8.85
C PHE A 533 -15.89 21.55 -9.84
N PHE A 534 -16.97 20.77 -9.71
CA PHE A 534 -18.15 20.93 -10.56
C PHE A 534 -18.79 22.30 -10.38
N ILE A 535 -19.07 22.70 -9.13
CA ILE A 535 -19.68 24.00 -8.84
C ILE A 535 -18.78 25.14 -9.30
N SER A 536 -17.47 25.08 -9.02
CA SER A 536 -16.56 26.15 -9.41
C SER A 536 -16.41 26.28 -10.93
N MET A 537 -16.21 25.18 -11.66
CA MET A 537 -15.86 25.21 -13.08
C MET A 537 -17.07 25.19 -14.03
N MET A 538 -18.20 24.58 -13.67
CA MET A 538 -19.39 24.57 -14.54
C MET A 538 -20.42 25.63 -14.18
N VAL A 539 -20.45 26.08 -12.92
CA VAL A 539 -21.50 26.99 -12.44
C VAL A 539 -20.92 28.37 -12.16
N LEU A 540 -19.99 28.51 -11.21
CA LEU A 540 -19.56 29.81 -10.69
C LEU A 540 -18.74 30.63 -11.68
N TRP A 541 -17.91 30.00 -12.51
CA TRP A 541 -17.09 30.74 -13.47
C TRP A 541 -17.87 31.09 -14.75
N PRO A 542 -18.40 30.13 -15.54
CA PRO A 542 -18.96 30.46 -16.84
C PRO A 542 -20.36 31.10 -16.77
N LEU A 543 -21.24 30.71 -15.83
CA LEU A 543 -22.64 31.16 -15.86
C LEU A 543 -22.84 32.64 -15.52
N PRO A 544 -22.14 33.25 -14.54
CA PRO A 544 -22.24 34.70 -14.32
C PRO A 544 -21.75 35.50 -15.52
N MET A 545 -20.67 35.05 -16.16
CA MET A 545 -20.12 35.68 -17.36
C MET A 545 -21.05 35.55 -18.57
N PHE A 546 -21.72 34.39 -18.70
CA PHE A 546 -22.77 34.19 -19.69
C PHE A 546 -23.97 35.10 -19.40
N GLY A 547 -24.50 35.10 -18.18
CA GLY A 547 -25.69 35.89 -17.81
C GLY A 547 -25.51 37.41 -17.94
N THR A 548 -24.31 37.91 -17.65
CA THR A 548 -23.97 39.35 -17.80
C THR A 548 -23.63 39.75 -19.23
N SER A 549 -23.57 38.80 -20.17
CA SER A 549 -23.14 39.04 -21.57
C SER A 549 -21.80 39.75 -21.68
N TYR A 550 -20.88 39.44 -20.76
CA TYR A 550 -19.60 40.13 -20.63
C TYR A 550 -18.68 39.85 -21.83
N VAL A 551 -18.13 40.91 -22.42
CA VAL A 551 -17.07 40.87 -23.45
C VAL A 551 -15.76 41.25 -22.78
N PHE A 552 -14.71 40.46 -22.97
CA PHE A 552 -13.46 40.61 -22.22
C PHE A 552 -12.81 41.94 -22.57
N SER A 553 -12.53 42.75 -21.55
CA SER A 553 -11.68 43.92 -21.69
C SER A 553 -10.24 43.49 -22.00
N ARG A 554 -9.42 44.42 -22.52
CA ARG A 554 -8.00 44.19 -22.78
C ARG A 554 -7.28 43.61 -21.55
N GLY A 555 -7.46 44.25 -20.39
CA GLY A 555 -6.88 43.79 -19.12
C GLY A 555 -7.40 42.42 -18.67
N PHE A 556 -8.68 42.13 -18.89
CA PHE A 556 -9.25 40.82 -18.56
C PHE A 556 -8.68 39.71 -19.43
N PHE A 557 -8.52 39.95 -20.74
CA PHE A 557 -7.88 38.99 -21.64
C PHE A 557 -6.40 38.77 -21.30
N THR A 558 -5.67 39.81 -20.90
CA THR A 558 -4.31 39.67 -20.38
C THR A 558 -4.27 38.79 -19.13
N GLY A 559 -5.24 38.94 -18.23
CA GLY A 559 -5.43 38.04 -17.08
C GLY A 559 -5.75 36.59 -17.49
N TRP A 560 -6.59 36.39 -18.51
CA TRP A 560 -6.90 35.07 -19.07
C TRP A 560 -5.65 34.36 -19.62
N VAL A 561 -4.81 35.10 -20.36
CA VAL A 561 -3.54 34.58 -20.86
C VAL A 561 -2.56 34.29 -19.71
N ALA A 562 -2.50 35.12 -18.67
CA ALA A 562 -1.67 34.85 -17.50
C ALA A 562 -2.08 33.55 -16.77
N ILE A 563 -3.39 33.32 -16.60
CA ILE A 563 -3.92 32.06 -16.05
C ILE A 563 -3.51 30.87 -16.94
N THR A 564 -3.57 31.04 -18.27
CA THR A 564 -3.13 30.04 -19.25
C THR A 564 -1.65 29.67 -19.03
N PHE A 565 -0.77 30.66 -18.84
CA PHE A 565 0.65 30.42 -18.54
C PHE A 565 0.86 29.68 -17.20
N ILE A 566 0.21 30.14 -16.13
CA ILE A 566 0.33 29.54 -14.79
C ILE A 566 -0.09 28.08 -14.82
N TRP A 567 -1.21 27.78 -15.48
CA TRP A 567 -1.73 26.42 -15.56
C TRP A 567 -0.88 25.51 -16.45
N ALA A 568 -0.41 26.01 -17.60
CA ALA A 568 0.50 25.27 -18.48
C ALA A 568 1.81 24.91 -17.78
N TRP A 569 2.43 25.86 -17.08
CA TRP A 569 3.66 25.62 -16.32
C TRP A 569 3.44 24.72 -15.10
N GLY A 570 2.37 24.96 -14.33
CA GLY A 570 2.03 24.14 -13.18
C GLY A 570 1.81 22.67 -13.56
N ALA A 571 1.02 22.42 -14.60
CA ALA A 571 0.78 21.07 -15.11
C ALA A 571 2.07 20.43 -15.66
N ALA A 572 2.86 21.16 -16.46
CA ALA A 572 4.11 20.67 -17.02
C ALA A 572 5.12 20.31 -15.91
N LEU A 573 5.30 21.17 -14.91
CA LEU A 573 6.23 20.93 -13.81
C LEU A 573 5.80 19.74 -12.96
N VAL A 574 4.53 19.65 -12.58
CA VAL A 574 4.02 18.54 -11.77
C VAL A 574 4.13 17.22 -12.52
N ILE A 575 3.63 17.14 -13.75
CA ILE A 575 3.64 15.89 -14.53
C ILE A 575 5.07 15.48 -14.90
N THR A 576 5.98 16.42 -15.14
CA THR A 576 7.35 16.07 -15.53
C THR A 576 8.23 15.77 -14.31
N LEU A 577 8.13 16.53 -13.22
CA LEU A 577 9.04 16.40 -12.07
C LEU A 577 8.56 15.40 -11.02
N LEU A 578 7.25 15.31 -10.76
CA LEU A 578 6.72 14.44 -9.70
C LEU A 578 7.08 12.96 -9.92
N PRO A 579 6.92 12.36 -11.12
CA PRO A 579 7.29 10.96 -11.33
C PRO A 579 8.80 10.73 -11.20
N ARG A 580 9.62 11.68 -11.68
CA ARG A 580 11.09 11.61 -11.55
C ARG A 580 11.54 11.71 -10.09
N TRP A 581 10.92 12.60 -9.33
CA TRP A 581 11.19 12.75 -7.91
C TRP A 581 10.78 11.50 -7.12
N GLN A 582 9.65 10.88 -7.49
CA GLN A 582 9.17 9.63 -6.88
C GLN A 582 9.96 8.38 -7.28
N SER A 583 10.68 8.44 -8.41
CA SER A 583 11.49 7.34 -8.95
C SER A 583 13.00 7.61 -8.82
N ARG A 584 13.40 8.62 -8.04
CA ARG A 584 14.79 9.09 -7.97
C ARG A 584 15.75 8.02 -7.46
N SER A 585 15.30 7.23 -6.49
CA SER A 585 16.08 6.15 -5.89
C SER A 585 16.29 5.03 -6.93
N THR A 586 15.23 4.63 -7.63
CA THR A 586 15.29 3.67 -8.75
C THR A 586 16.23 4.16 -9.85
N LEU A 587 16.11 5.42 -10.28
CA LEU A 587 16.96 6.03 -11.30
C LEU A 587 18.43 6.16 -10.87
N LEU A 588 18.71 6.38 -9.59
CA LEU A 588 20.08 6.46 -9.06
C LEU A 588 20.73 5.07 -9.00
N LEU A 589 20.02 4.04 -8.54
CA LEU A 589 20.52 2.65 -8.58
C LEU A 589 20.85 2.23 -10.01
N SER A 590 19.91 2.53 -10.92
CA SER A 590 20.02 2.28 -12.35
C SER A 590 21.30 2.85 -12.95
N VAL A 591 21.62 4.11 -12.62
CA VAL A 591 22.83 4.79 -13.08
C VAL A 591 24.08 4.18 -12.42
N ARG A 592 24.08 3.96 -11.11
CA ARG A 592 25.22 3.38 -10.37
C ARG A 592 25.57 1.97 -10.88
N THR A 593 24.57 1.18 -11.24
CA THR A 593 24.74 -0.15 -11.81
C THR A 593 25.30 -0.10 -13.23
N CYS A 594 24.78 0.81 -14.08
CA CYS A 594 25.26 0.98 -15.46
C CYS A 594 26.76 1.34 -15.55
N PHE A 595 27.24 2.20 -14.64
CA PHE A 595 28.64 2.63 -14.61
C PHE A 595 29.54 1.68 -13.81
N GLY A 596 29.02 0.52 -13.37
CA GLY A 596 29.80 -0.52 -12.71
C GLY A 596 30.22 -0.17 -11.28
N PHE A 597 29.58 0.82 -10.65
CA PHE A 597 29.87 1.20 -9.27
C PHE A 597 29.22 0.23 -8.25
N GLU A 598 28.12 -0.43 -8.63
CA GLU A 598 27.43 -1.46 -7.85
C GLU A 598 27.00 -2.64 -8.76
N LYS A 599 27.11 -3.88 -8.27
CA LYS A 599 26.55 -5.07 -8.94
C LYS A 599 25.20 -5.35 -8.30
N ILE A 600 24.12 -5.32 -9.09
CA ILE A 600 22.80 -5.72 -8.60
C ILE A 600 22.83 -7.20 -8.26
N THR A 601 22.72 -7.49 -6.97
CA THR A 601 22.22 -8.77 -6.48
C THR A 601 20.71 -8.61 -6.29
N ALA A 602 19.92 -9.69 -6.45
CA ALA A 602 18.46 -9.64 -6.39
C ALA A 602 17.85 -9.06 -5.09
N GLN A 603 18.67 -8.67 -4.10
CA GLN A 603 18.28 -7.95 -2.89
C GLN A 603 18.07 -6.44 -3.08
N ASP A 604 18.75 -5.83 -4.05
CA ASP A 604 18.95 -4.37 -4.06
C ASP A 604 17.74 -3.61 -4.65
N ASP A 605 16.83 -4.29 -5.35
CA ASP A 605 15.58 -3.68 -5.86
C ASP A 605 14.53 -3.44 -4.75
N LEU A 606 14.59 -4.18 -3.64
CA LEU A 606 13.66 -4.04 -2.51
C LEU A 606 14.05 -2.93 -1.51
N SER A 607 15.33 -2.56 -1.43
CA SER A 607 15.81 -1.50 -0.54
C SER A 607 15.45 -0.07 -0.98
N ILE A 608 15.00 0.10 -2.24
CA ILE A 608 14.94 1.40 -2.93
C ILE A 608 13.59 2.10 -2.81
N ASP A 609 12.51 1.32 -2.63
CA ASP A 609 11.20 1.87 -2.33
C ASP A 609 11.02 2.19 -0.84
N GLN A 610 11.83 1.57 0.05
CA GLN A 610 11.88 1.89 1.48
C GLN A 610 12.59 3.22 1.79
N GLU A 611 13.62 3.61 1.02
CA GLU A 611 14.40 4.84 1.24
C GLU A 611 13.59 6.15 1.06
N MET A 612 12.49 6.13 0.31
CA MET A 612 11.76 7.36 -0.03
C MET A 612 10.68 7.75 0.99
N THR A 613 10.27 6.80 1.83
CA THR A 613 9.50 7.04 3.07
C THR A 613 10.41 7.45 4.24
N GLU A 614 11.72 7.21 4.16
CA GLU A 614 12.70 7.64 5.17
C GLU A 614 13.24 9.08 4.94
N HIS A 615 12.89 9.73 3.83
CA HIS A 615 13.45 11.03 3.46
C HIS A 615 12.86 12.26 4.17
N GLU A 616 11.95 12.08 5.14
CA GLU A 616 11.66 13.09 6.17
C GLU A 616 12.42 12.85 7.50
N GLY A 617 13.39 11.91 7.55
CA GLY A 617 14.08 11.56 8.80
C GLY A 617 15.58 11.26 8.75
N SER A 618 16.30 11.50 7.64
CA SER A 618 17.74 11.19 7.56
C SER A 618 18.63 12.29 8.19
N SER A 619 18.87 12.19 9.50
CA SER A 619 20.12 12.68 10.10
C SER A 619 21.19 11.60 9.97
N VAL A 620 22.40 11.98 9.55
CA VAL A 620 23.56 11.06 9.46
C VAL A 620 23.88 10.56 10.87
N LEU A 621 23.54 9.31 11.18
CA LEU A 621 23.83 8.69 12.48
C LEU A 621 25.34 8.52 12.66
N ALA A 622 25.88 9.08 13.75
CA ALA A 622 27.27 8.87 14.15
C ALA A 622 27.50 7.41 14.56
N ALA A 623 28.72 6.89 14.37
CA ALA A 623 29.05 5.53 14.79
C ALA A 623 28.82 5.34 16.31
N PRO A 624 28.20 4.23 16.76
CA PRO A 624 27.88 4.02 18.17
C PRO A 624 29.14 3.96 19.03
N ASN A 625 29.31 4.98 19.87
CA ASN A 625 30.43 5.10 20.80
C ASN A 625 29.89 5.29 22.21
N TYR A 626 29.90 4.21 22.98
CA TYR A 626 29.32 4.16 24.31
C TYR A 626 30.43 4.03 25.36
N ALA A 627 30.28 4.73 26.47
CA ALA A 627 31.17 4.59 27.62
C ALA A 627 30.73 3.40 28.48
N VAL A 628 31.70 2.68 29.02
CA VAL A 628 31.48 1.65 30.03
C VAL A 628 31.99 2.19 31.37
N PRO A 629 31.09 2.66 32.26
CA PRO A 629 31.49 3.12 33.58
C PRO A 629 32.15 1.99 34.38
N ASP A 630 33.29 2.29 35.01
CA ASP A 630 33.97 1.32 35.89
C ASP A 630 33.17 1.01 37.16
N ALA A 631 32.47 2.02 37.68
CA ALA A 631 31.63 1.94 38.86
C ALA A 631 30.15 1.92 38.47
N GLN A 632 29.36 1.13 39.18
CA GLN A 632 27.93 1.04 38.99
C GLN A 632 27.25 2.43 39.10
N PRO A 633 26.54 2.88 38.05
CA PRO A 633 25.75 4.11 38.10
C PRO A 633 24.56 4.02 39.08
N GLU A 634 24.10 5.17 39.58
CA GLU A 634 22.95 5.24 40.50
C GLU A 634 21.64 4.75 39.87
N ASN A 635 21.50 4.88 38.55
CA ASN A 635 20.32 4.42 37.80
C ASN A 635 20.37 2.94 37.41
N ALA A 636 21.40 2.18 37.82
CA ALA A 636 21.46 0.74 37.56
C ALA A 636 20.39 -0.01 38.37
N VAL A 637 19.69 -0.93 37.71
CA VAL A 637 18.56 -1.67 38.31
C VAL A 637 18.97 -3.10 38.66
N GLY A 638 18.54 -3.59 39.82
CA GLY A 638 18.83 -4.96 40.27
C GLY A 638 18.16 -6.02 39.38
N ILE A 639 18.88 -7.11 39.11
CA ILE A 639 18.41 -8.22 38.26
C ILE A 639 17.88 -9.37 39.13
N ASP A 640 16.71 -9.91 38.80
CA ASP A 640 16.21 -11.13 39.42
C ASP A 640 17.11 -12.33 39.06
N PRO A 641 17.35 -13.30 39.96
CA PRO A 641 18.16 -14.49 39.65
C PRO A 641 17.63 -15.35 38.49
N THR A 642 16.34 -15.21 38.17
CA THR A 642 15.64 -15.94 37.12
C THR A 642 14.75 -14.99 36.30
N PRO A 643 15.34 -14.08 35.51
CA PRO A 643 14.62 -12.97 34.90
C PRO A 643 13.81 -13.35 33.66
N VAL A 644 14.14 -14.48 33.00
CA VAL A 644 13.40 -14.99 31.83
C VAL A 644 12.69 -16.29 32.21
N GLY A 645 11.40 -16.35 31.92
CA GLY A 645 10.53 -17.50 32.10
C GLY A 645 9.66 -17.75 30.87
N ALA A 646 8.83 -18.78 30.94
CA ALA A 646 7.88 -19.14 29.88
C ALA A 646 6.43 -19.06 30.40
N SER A 647 5.53 -18.51 29.60
CA SER A 647 4.08 -18.56 29.84
C SER A 647 3.47 -19.65 28.96
N PHE A 648 2.61 -20.51 29.50
CA PHE A 648 1.94 -21.56 28.75
C PHE A 648 0.43 -21.34 28.74
N GLU A 649 -0.20 -21.58 27.58
CA GLU A 649 -1.66 -21.68 27.50
C GLU A 649 -2.18 -22.79 28.42
N PHE A 650 -3.24 -22.48 29.18
CA PHE A 650 -3.75 -23.29 30.28
C PHE A 650 -4.09 -24.72 29.83
N PHE A 651 -4.80 -24.85 28.71
CA PHE A 651 -5.18 -26.15 28.18
C PHE A 651 -4.00 -26.98 27.65
N MET A 652 -2.93 -26.31 27.21
CA MET A 652 -1.77 -26.94 26.56
C MET A 652 -0.65 -27.31 27.53
N TRP A 653 -0.66 -26.76 28.75
CA TRP A 653 0.31 -27.07 29.81
C TRP A 653 0.58 -28.58 29.99
N PRO A 654 -0.44 -29.47 30.03
CA PRO A 654 -0.20 -30.91 30.11
C PRO A 654 0.63 -31.44 28.93
N SER A 655 0.28 -31.06 27.71
CA SER A 655 0.95 -31.51 26.49
C SER A 655 2.43 -31.09 26.46
N TYR A 656 2.73 -29.85 26.85
CA TYR A 656 4.13 -29.39 26.98
C TYR A 656 4.93 -30.22 27.97
N MET A 657 4.31 -30.69 29.05
CA MET A 657 4.96 -31.45 30.11
C MET A 657 5.06 -32.96 29.85
N THR A 658 4.15 -33.54 29.07
CA THR A 658 4.07 -35.00 28.89
C THR A 658 4.30 -35.47 27.46
N ASN A 659 3.91 -34.68 26.46
CA ASN A 659 3.89 -35.11 25.06
C ASN A 659 5.06 -34.55 24.26
N ILE A 660 5.57 -33.37 24.60
CA ILE A 660 6.63 -32.71 23.85
C ILE A 660 8.01 -33.04 24.43
N SER A 661 8.77 -33.81 23.66
CA SER A 661 10.09 -34.30 24.08
C SER A 661 11.15 -33.20 24.23
N LEU A 662 10.97 -32.06 23.56
CA LEU A 662 11.90 -30.93 23.56
C LEU A 662 11.77 -29.99 24.77
N THR A 663 10.59 -29.90 25.38
CA THR A 663 10.30 -28.93 26.46
C THR A 663 11.30 -29.01 27.61
N LEU A 664 11.42 -30.17 28.26
CA LEU A 664 12.26 -30.30 29.45
C LEU A 664 13.76 -30.14 29.12
N PRO A 665 14.31 -30.75 28.05
CA PRO A 665 15.70 -30.51 27.67
C PRO A 665 16.02 -29.05 27.34
N CYS A 666 15.13 -28.33 26.64
CA CYS A 666 15.36 -26.92 26.33
C CYS A 666 15.33 -26.03 27.58
N ILE A 667 14.36 -26.24 28.47
CA ILE A 667 14.27 -25.55 29.76
C ILE A 667 15.49 -25.83 30.65
N ASP A 668 16.09 -27.02 30.55
CA ASP A 668 17.26 -27.39 31.35
C ASP A 668 18.49 -26.50 31.09
N HIS A 669 18.59 -25.89 29.92
CA HIS A 669 19.64 -24.89 29.63
C HIS A 669 19.49 -23.65 30.50
N PHE A 670 18.27 -23.14 30.66
CA PHE A 670 17.98 -22.04 31.58
C PHE A 670 18.21 -22.47 33.03
N ASN A 671 17.82 -23.69 33.39
CA ASN A 671 18.02 -24.20 34.75
C ASN A 671 19.50 -24.20 35.16
N LYS A 672 20.36 -24.66 34.25
CA LYS A 672 21.83 -24.66 34.45
C LYS A 672 22.38 -23.25 34.52
N LEU A 673 21.86 -22.35 33.68
CA LEU A 673 22.30 -20.97 33.61
C LEU A 673 21.96 -20.19 34.88
N TYR A 674 20.76 -20.37 35.43
CA TYR A 674 20.32 -19.72 36.67
C TYR A 674 20.76 -20.44 37.94
N ASN A 675 21.25 -21.67 37.81
CA ASN A 675 21.45 -22.60 38.92
C ASN A 675 20.18 -22.77 39.79
N ARG A 676 19.00 -22.63 39.16
CA ARG A 676 17.66 -22.68 39.74
C ARG A 676 16.66 -23.05 38.65
N LYS A 677 15.47 -23.56 39.02
CA LYS A 677 14.45 -23.87 38.03
C LYS A 677 13.88 -22.60 37.38
N MET A 678 13.79 -22.60 36.06
CA MET A 678 13.20 -21.51 35.27
C MET A 678 11.75 -21.28 35.72
N PRO A 679 11.34 -20.03 35.99
CA PRO A 679 9.98 -19.73 36.40
C PRO A 679 9.01 -19.89 35.22
N ILE A 680 7.77 -20.24 35.54
CA ILE A 680 6.71 -20.42 34.54
C ILE A 680 5.44 -19.66 34.93
N ARG A 681 4.64 -19.30 33.94
CA ARG A 681 3.24 -18.88 34.09
C ARG A 681 2.35 -19.89 33.37
N ILE A 682 1.22 -20.21 33.97
CA ILE A 682 0.17 -21.03 33.35
C ILE A 682 -1.10 -20.20 33.35
N GLY A 683 -1.57 -19.81 32.17
CA GLY A 683 -2.67 -18.87 31.99
C GLY A 683 -3.10 -18.77 30.54
N GLY A 684 -3.13 -17.54 29.98
CA GLY A 684 -3.59 -17.29 28.62
C GLY A 684 -5.11 -17.31 28.50
N THR A 685 -5.60 -17.17 27.28
CA THR A 685 -7.04 -16.99 27.02
C THR A 685 -7.88 -18.18 27.46
N THR A 686 -7.31 -19.39 27.45
CA THR A 686 -8.02 -20.63 27.82
C THR A 686 -8.23 -20.80 29.33
N GLN A 687 -7.52 -20.05 30.17
CA GLN A 687 -7.74 -20.05 31.62
C GLN A 687 -9.18 -19.66 31.98
N ASP A 688 -9.71 -18.62 31.34
CA ASP A 688 -11.06 -18.11 31.59
C ASP A 688 -12.17 -18.95 30.93
N ARG A 689 -11.78 -20.02 30.25
CA ARG A 689 -12.67 -21.03 29.64
C ARG A 689 -12.66 -22.35 30.41
N ALA A 690 -11.81 -22.46 31.44
CA ALA A 690 -11.58 -23.68 32.18
C ALA A 690 -12.52 -23.85 33.39
N THR A 691 -13.19 -24.99 33.45
CA THR A 691 -14.04 -25.39 34.58
C THR A 691 -13.35 -26.50 35.38
N TYR A 692 -13.29 -26.34 36.71
CA TYR A 692 -12.68 -27.33 37.58
C TYR A 692 -13.67 -28.42 37.98
N ASP A 693 -13.31 -29.68 37.81
CA ASP A 693 -14.07 -30.84 38.30
C ASP A 693 -13.20 -31.66 39.27
N PRO A 694 -13.54 -31.72 40.57
CA PRO A 694 -12.80 -32.51 41.55
C PRO A 694 -12.88 -34.03 41.32
N ALA A 695 -13.89 -34.52 40.60
CA ALA A 695 -14.05 -35.93 40.26
C ALA A 695 -13.28 -36.32 38.99
N PHE A 696 -12.93 -35.36 38.13
CA PHE A 696 -12.22 -35.62 36.89
C PHE A 696 -10.81 -36.18 37.14
N ARG A 697 -10.50 -37.32 36.50
CA ARG A 697 -9.28 -38.09 36.73
C ARG A 697 -8.20 -37.88 35.66
N GLY A 698 -8.47 -37.09 34.63
CA GLY A 698 -7.50 -36.67 33.60
C GLY A 698 -6.77 -35.37 34.00
N TYR A 699 -5.90 -34.88 33.11
CA TYR A 699 -5.27 -33.56 33.26
C TYR A 699 -6.22 -32.45 32.82
N VAL A 700 -6.65 -32.49 31.56
CA VAL A 700 -7.63 -31.59 30.94
C VAL A 700 -8.47 -32.41 29.95
N SER A 701 -9.73 -32.06 29.75
CA SER A 701 -10.65 -32.58 28.72
C SER A 701 -11.26 -31.41 27.95
N TYR A 702 -11.25 -31.48 26.63
CA TYR A 702 -11.84 -30.49 25.72
C TYR A 702 -12.22 -31.16 24.39
N SER A 703 -13.03 -30.47 23.60
CA SER A 703 -13.37 -30.85 22.23
C SER A 703 -13.17 -29.64 21.31
N VAL A 704 -12.50 -29.86 20.20
CA VAL A 704 -12.25 -28.87 19.13
C VAL A 704 -12.42 -29.58 17.79
N ASP A 705 -12.92 -28.86 16.79
CA ASP A 705 -13.11 -29.39 15.44
C ASP A 705 -11.76 -29.54 14.72
N ASP A 706 -10.82 -28.65 15.01
CA ASP A 706 -9.41 -28.73 14.59
C ASP A 706 -8.50 -28.84 15.84
N PRO A 707 -7.62 -29.86 15.94
CA PRO A 707 -6.64 -29.96 17.02
C PRO A 707 -5.66 -28.78 17.13
N LEU A 708 -5.59 -27.90 16.12
CA LEU A 708 -4.79 -26.68 16.08
C LEU A 708 -5.54 -25.46 16.65
N GLU A 709 -6.82 -25.57 17.00
CA GLU A 709 -7.59 -24.48 17.61
C GLU A 709 -7.59 -24.54 19.15
N ALA A 710 -7.63 -23.37 19.79
CA ALA A 710 -7.81 -23.28 21.23
C ALA A 710 -9.28 -23.52 21.61
N PRO A 711 -9.59 -24.40 22.59
CA PRO A 711 -10.97 -24.73 22.94
C PRO A 711 -11.73 -23.53 23.52
N MET A 712 -13.01 -23.44 23.17
CA MET A 712 -13.94 -22.46 23.75
C MET A 712 -14.44 -22.86 25.15
N SER A 713 -14.30 -24.13 25.53
CA SER A 713 -14.60 -24.65 26.86
C SER A 713 -13.73 -25.87 27.15
N LEU A 714 -13.23 -25.99 28.39
CA LEU A 714 -12.48 -27.15 28.85
C LEU A 714 -12.76 -27.47 30.31
N THR A 715 -12.56 -28.74 30.69
CA THR A 715 -12.64 -29.22 32.06
C THR A 715 -11.30 -29.73 32.54
N TYR A 716 -10.89 -29.40 33.77
CA TYR A 716 -9.64 -29.88 34.36
C TYR A 716 -9.85 -30.36 35.79
N GLY A 717 -8.95 -31.22 36.27
CA GLY A 717 -9.09 -31.90 37.55
C GLY A 717 -7.83 -31.85 38.41
N PRO A 718 -7.83 -32.47 39.59
CA PRO A 718 -6.72 -32.38 40.55
C PRO A 718 -5.37 -32.88 40.02
N LYS A 719 -5.33 -33.70 38.97
CA LYS A 719 -4.07 -34.18 38.37
C LYS A 719 -3.32 -33.08 37.62
N PHE A 720 -4.01 -32.03 37.16
CA PHE A 720 -3.38 -30.88 36.51
C PHE A 720 -2.25 -30.29 37.37
N PHE A 721 -2.51 -30.11 38.66
CA PHE A 721 -1.54 -29.56 39.61
C PHE A 721 -0.35 -30.49 39.87
N ASP A 722 -0.48 -31.81 39.66
CA ASP A 722 0.64 -32.75 39.87
C ASP A 722 1.78 -32.48 38.88
N LEU A 723 1.48 -31.93 37.71
CA LEU A 723 2.48 -31.53 36.72
C LEU A 723 3.33 -30.34 37.21
N ILE A 724 2.71 -29.39 37.90
CA ILE A 724 3.43 -28.24 38.51
C ILE A 724 4.39 -28.76 39.58
N LYS A 725 3.93 -29.68 40.43
CA LYS A 725 4.79 -30.34 41.43
C LYS A 725 5.95 -31.10 40.79
N LYS A 726 5.71 -31.78 39.66
CA LYS A 726 6.73 -32.52 38.92
C LYS A 726 7.77 -31.60 38.29
N PHE A 727 7.36 -30.43 37.79
CA PHE A 727 8.27 -29.44 37.22
C PHE A 727 9.11 -28.74 38.31
N GLY A 728 8.47 -28.33 39.40
CA GLY A 728 9.12 -27.89 40.63
C GLY A 728 9.77 -26.50 40.59
N SER A 729 9.24 -25.59 39.78
CA SER A 729 9.71 -24.19 39.71
C SER A 729 8.80 -23.23 40.47
N ASP A 730 9.23 -21.97 40.56
CA ASP A 730 8.31 -20.85 40.80
C ASP A 730 7.26 -20.81 39.69
N THR A 731 5.97 -20.82 40.05
CA THR A 731 4.84 -20.85 39.11
C THR A 731 3.86 -19.72 39.40
N ILE A 732 3.52 -18.93 38.39
CA ILE A 732 2.30 -18.11 38.38
C ILE A 732 1.18 -18.99 37.84
N LEU A 733 0.13 -19.18 38.62
CA LEU A 733 -1.02 -19.99 38.21
C LEU A 733 -2.26 -19.11 38.14
N GLY A 734 -2.86 -19.04 36.98
CA GLY A 734 -4.10 -18.32 36.79
C GLY A 734 -5.34 -19.19 36.99
N PHE A 735 -6.43 -18.55 37.41
CA PHE A 735 -7.74 -19.17 37.62
C PHE A 735 -8.84 -18.40 36.90
N ASN A 736 -9.91 -19.12 36.57
CA ASN A 736 -11.02 -18.60 35.79
C ASN A 736 -11.81 -17.54 36.57
N ARG A 737 -11.80 -16.32 36.06
CA ARG A 737 -12.70 -15.22 36.45
C ARG A 737 -13.81 -15.02 35.41
N GLY A 738 -13.52 -15.25 34.14
CA GLY A 738 -14.43 -15.03 33.00
C GLY A 738 -15.83 -15.64 33.14
N LEU A 739 -15.94 -16.91 33.55
CA LEU A 739 -17.23 -17.61 33.69
C LEU A 739 -18.07 -17.17 34.90
N ASN A 740 -17.56 -16.26 35.73
CA ASN A 740 -18.21 -15.74 36.92
C ASN A 740 -18.65 -16.82 37.96
N ASN A 741 -17.97 -17.97 38.01
CA ASN A 741 -18.31 -19.08 38.91
C ASN A 741 -17.35 -19.20 40.10
N ARG A 742 -17.55 -18.36 41.11
CA ARG A 742 -16.68 -18.26 42.29
C ARG A 742 -16.52 -19.57 43.05
N THR A 743 -17.60 -20.28 43.29
CA THR A 743 -17.57 -21.56 44.02
C THR A 743 -16.66 -22.58 43.31
N ASN A 744 -16.73 -22.63 41.99
CA ASN A 744 -15.86 -23.49 41.19
C ASN A 744 -14.39 -23.04 41.25
N THR A 745 -14.16 -21.75 40.99
CA THR A 745 -12.81 -21.15 40.96
C THR A 745 -12.10 -21.31 42.31
N PHE A 746 -12.76 -21.00 43.43
CA PHE A 746 -12.14 -21.13 44.75
C PHE A 746 -11.96 -22.58 45.20
N SER A 747 -12.81 -23.50 44.76
CA SER A 747 -12.56 -24.94 44.94
C SER A 747 -11.25 -25.37 44.26
N ALA A 748 -11.00 -24.88 43.04
CA ALA A 748 -9.75 -25.12 42.34
C ALA A 748 -8.54 -24.48 43.03
N VAL A 749 -8.67 -23.22 43.48
CA VAL A 749 -7.64 -22.48 44.22
C VAL A 749 -7.23 -23.21 45.49
N LEU A 750 -8.21 -23.67 46.28
CA LEU A 750 -7.94 -24.41 47.51
C LEU A 750 -7.28 -25.76 47.22
N LYS A 751 -7.65 -26.43 46.11
CA LYS A 751 -6.97 -27.66 45.71
C LYS A 751 -5.54 -27.42 45.26
N ALA A 752 -5.29 -26.34 44.51
CA ALA A 752 -3.95 -25.94 44.12
C ALA A 752 -3.08 -25.62 45.34
N LYS A 753 -3.65 -24.93 46.35
CA LYS A 753 -2.99 -24.69 47.63
C LYS A 753 -2.57 -26.00 48.31
N GLU A 754 -3.50 -26.93 48.44
CA GLU A 754 -3.25 -28.24 49.07
C GLU A 754 -2.11 -29.00 48.37
N LYS A 755 -2.09 -29.00 47.03
CA LYS A 755 -1.15 -29.82 46.26
C LYS A 755 0.19 -29.17 45.98
N VAL A 756 0.20 -27.87 45.70
CA VAL A 756 1.35 -27.17 45.08
C VAL A 756 1.69 -25.82 45.68
N ALA A 757 1.17 -25.44 46.86
CA ALA A 757 1.47 -24.15 47.49
C ALA A 757 2.97 -23.80 47.55
N LYS A 758 3.86 -24.79 47.74
CA LYS A 758 5.32 -24.58 47.76
C LYS A 758 5.88 -24.03 46.44
N TYR A 759 5.24 -24.35 45.32
CA TYR A 759 5.69 -23.98 43.98
C TYR A 759 4.94 -22.75 43.44
N LEU A 760 3.87 -22.31 44.11
CA LEU A 760 3.13 -21.13 43.71
C LEU A 760 3.89 -19.87 44.12
N TRP A 761 4.38 -19.14 43.12
CA TRP A 761 5.00 -17.84 43.32
C TRP A 761 3.96 -16.72 43.33
N ALA A 762 2.97 -16.77 42.44
CA ALA A 762 1.82 -15.87 42.47
C ALA A 762 0.55 -16.54 41.90
N ILE A 763 -0.61 -15.96 42.19
CA ILE A 763 -1.91 -16.38 41.67
C ILE A 763 -2.53 -15.24 40.88
N GLU A 764 -3.00 -15.54 39.68
CA GLU A 764 -3.67 -14.60 38.77
C GLU A 764 -5.18 -14.93 38.70
N LEU A 765 -6.05 -13.92 38.74
CA LEU A 765 -7.51 -14.10 38.72
C LEU A 765 -8.05 -13.48 37.42
N GLY A 766 -8.15 -14.32 36.39
CA GLY A 766 -8.47 -13.90 35.04
C GLY A 766 -7.27 -13.41 34.23
N ASN A 767 -7.35 -13.55 32.91
CA ASN A 767 -6.36 -13.15 31.92
C ASN A 767 -6.96 -12.09 30.98
N GLU A 768 -6.31 -10.93 30.84
CA GLU A 768 -6.73 -9.87 29.89
C GLU A 768 -8.20 -9.44 30.03
N PRO A 769 -8.60 -8.96 31.23
CA PRO A 769 -9.96 -8.48 31.45
C PRO A 769 -10.38 -7.31 30.57
N ASP A 770 -9.43 -6.64 29.90
CA ASP A 770 -9.60 -5.73 28.75
C ASP A 770 -10.45 -6.27 27.64
N LEU A 771 -10.31 -7.54 27.40
CA LEU A 771 -10.87 -8.16 26.23
C LEU A 771 -12.16 -8.90 26.58
N TYR A 772 -12.54 -8.96 27.87
CA TYR A 772 -13.69 -9.74 28.37
C TYR A 772 -15.01 -9.36 27.72
N TRP A 773 -15.31 -8.06 27.59
CA TRP A 773 -16.55 -7.61 26.94
C TRP A 773 -16.39 -7.45 25.42
N LYS A 774 -15.30 -6.79 25.00
CA LYS A 774 -15.07 -6.34 23.61
C LYS A 774 -14.84 -7.50 22.62
N TYR A 775 -14.16 -8.56 23.06
CA TYR A 775 -13.76 -9.68 22.20
C TYR A 775 -14.36 -11.01 22.65
N TRP A 776 -14.30 -11.32 23.95
CA TRP A 776 -14.63 -12.66 24.45
C TRP A 776 -16.08 -12.84 24.93
N GLN A 777 -16.78 -11.75 25.24
CA GLN A 777 -18.15 -11.74 25.76
C GLN A 777 -18.35 -12.64 26.99
N TYR A 778 -17.40 -12.61 27.94
CA TYR A 778 -17.45 -13.45 29.13
C TYR A 778 -18.59 -13.03 30.10
N PRO A 779 -19.26 -13.99 30.76
CA PRO A 779 -20.38 -13.70 31.68
C PRO A 779 -20.07 -12.75 32.85
N VAL A 780 -18.81 -12.64 33.27
CA VAL A 780 -18.41 -11.73 34.35
C VAL A 780 -18.44 -10.25 33.94
N ALA A 781 -18.44 -9.96 32.64
CA ALA A 781 -18.41 -8.62 32.08
C ALA A 781 -19.75 -8.28 31.40
N GLU A 782 -20.37 -7.18 31.80
CA GLU A 782 -21.62 -6.67 31.22
C GLU A 782 -21.44 -5.21 30.80
N ALA A 783 -22.14 -4.76 29.75
CA ALA A 783 -22.05 -3.36 29.33
C ALA A 783 -22.69 -2.42 30.38
N PRO A 784 -22.05 -1.27 30.68
CA PRO A 784 -20.77 -0.79 30.12
C PRO A 784 -19.54 -1.26 30.91
N TRP A 785 -18.75 -2.19 30.35
CA TRP A 785 -17.51 -2.69 30.98
C TRP A 785 -16.36 -1.67 30.87
N ASN A 786 -16.15 -0.89 31.93
CA ASN A 786 -15.21 0.24 32.01
C ASN A 786 -14.35 0.20 33.30
N GLU A 787 -13.48 1.21 33.50
CA GLU A 787 -12.42 1.23 34.53
C GLU A 787 -12.96 1.07 35.94
N THR A 788 -14.12 1.66 36.18
CA THR A 788 -14.79 1.57 37.47
C THR A 788 -15.39 0.18 37.70
N GLN A 789 -16.02 -0.42 36.68
CA GLN A 789 -16.65 -1.73 36.80
C GLN A 789 -15.64 -2.87 36.92
N GLU A 790 -14.63 -2.90 36.05
CA GLU A 790 -13.60 -3.93 36.12
C GLU A 790 -12.76 -3.75 37.37
N GLY A 791 -12.39 -2.51 37.74
CA GLY A 791 -11.61 -2.25 38.94
C GLY A 791 -12.34 -2.67 40.21
N GLY A 792 -13.64 -2.36 40.30
CA GLY A 792 -14.52 -2.84 41.38
C GLY A 792 -14.64 -4.37 41.39
N ASN A 793 -14.83 -4.98 40.22
CA ASN A 793 -14.89 -6.44 40.08
C ASN A 793 -13.57 -7.11 40.50
N ALA A 794 -12.43 -6.60 40.04
CA ALA A 794 -11.10 -7.10 40.37
C ALA A 794 -10.82 -7.00 41.87
N ALA A 795 -11.16 -5.86 42.49
CA ALA A 795 -11.02 -5.67 43.92
C ALA A 795 -11.90 -6.64 44.72
N ASP A 796 -13.14 -6.86 44.27
CA ASP A 796 -14.08 -7.77 44.92
C ASP A 796 -13.64 -9.25 44.80
N TRP A 797 -13.25 -9.69 43.61
CA TRP A 797 -12.68 -11.03 43.40
C TRP A 797 -11.39 -11.25 44.20
N ALA A 798 -10.50 -10.25 44.26
CA ALA A 798 -9.29 -10.31 45.06
C ALA A 798 -9.59 -10.37 46.56
N GLN A 799 -10.56 -9.61 47.04
CA GLN A 799 -10.98 -9.63 48.44
C GLN A 799 -11.60 -10.98 48.83
N ASP A 800 -12.43 -11.55 47.96
CA ASP A 800 -13.04 -12.86 48.17
C ASP A 800 -12.01 -14.00 48.12
N PHE A 801 -11.04 -13.90 47.20
CA PHE A 801 -9.87 -14.76 47.20
C PHE A 801 -9.12 -14.72 48.54
N ILE A 802 -8.88 -13.53 49.10
CA ILE A 802 -8.20 -13.38 50.40
C ILE A 802 -8.97 -14.08 51.51
N ASN A 803 -10.30 -13.99 51.51
CA ASN A 803 -11.16 -14.62 52.50
C ASN A 803 -11.04 -16.16 52.48
N HIS A 804 -10.91 -16.75 51.29
CA HIS A 804 -10.74 -18.18 51.10
C HIS A 804 -9.30 -18.64 51.30
N TRP A 805 -8.33 -17.91 50.75
CA TRP A 805 -6.91 -18.24 50.78
C TRP A 805 -6.31 -18.08 52.17
N LYS A 806 -6.61 -16.97 52.85
CA LYS A 806 -6.12 -16.53 54.19
C LYS A 806 -4.61 -16.34 54.30
N SER A 807 -3.80 -17.37 54.00
CA SER A 807 -2.34 -17.39 54.17
C SER A 807 -1.73 -18.54 53.36
N PRO A 808 -0.51 -18.42 52.81
CA PRO A 808 0.43 -17.31 52.94
C PRO A 808 0.10 -16.14 52.01
N LEU A 809 0.21 -14.91 52.53
CA LEU A 809 0.14 -13.65 51.77
C LEU A 809 1.47 -12.90 51.94
N PRO A 810 1.90 -12.05 50.99
CA PRO A 810 1.26 -11.76 49.70
C PRO A 810 1.42 -12.88 48.67
N ILE A 811 0.43 -13.07 47.80
CA ILE A 811 0.48 -14.05 46.70
C ILE A 811 -0.23 -13.61 45.41
N LEU A 812 -1.04 -12.56 45.42
CA LEU A 812 -1.79 -12.18 44.22
C LEU A 812 -0.89 -11.50 43.17
N ALA A 813 -1.11 -11.82 41.90
CA ALA A 813 -0.68 -11.04 40.75
C ALA A 813 -1.87 -10.17 40.31
N GLY A 814 -1.74 -8.84 40.48
CA GLY A 814 -2.78 -7.89 40.12
C GLY A 814 -2.58 -7.31 38.71
N GLY A 815 -3.67 -7.07 37.99
CA GLY A 815 -3.63 -6.59 36.59
C GLY A 815 -3.70 -7.75 35.59
N GLY A 816 -2.75 -7.80 34.67
CA GLY A 816 -2.75 -8.74 33.54
C GLY A 816 -3.49 -8.20 32.31
N TYR A 817 -3.38 -6.88 32.07
CA TYR A 817 -3.98 -6.20 30.94
C TYR A 817 -3.13 -6.35 29.67
N ALA A 818 -3.78 -6.56 28.52
CA ALA A 818 -3.19 -6.66 27.19
C ALA A 818 -2.87 -5.29 26.57
N ILE A 819 -3.75 -4.32 26.77
CA ILE A 819 -3.70 -2.99 26.16
C ILE A 819 -3.10 -1.99 27.17
N PRO A 820 -1.98 -1.33 26.84
CA PRO A 820 -1.39 -0.29 27.66
C PRO A 820 -2.33 0.90 27.90
N PHE A 821 -2.20 1.50 29.08
CA PHE A 821 -3.00 2.66 29.51
C PHE A 821 -2.89 3.84 28.54
N GLU A 822 -1.71 4.08 27.98
CA GLU A 822 -1.42 5.18 27.07
C GLU A 822 -2.17 5.07 25.73
N ILE A 823 -2.59 3.86 25.35
CA ILE A 823 -3.35 3.58 24.12
C ILE A 823 -4.86 3.67 24.37
N GLU A 824 -5.36 3.04 25.43
CA GLU A 824 -6.77 3.11 25.85
C GLU A 824 -6.88 3.65 27.30
N PRO A 825 -6.70 4.96 27.52
CA PRO A 825 -6.66 5.54 28.87
C PRO A 825 -8.00 5.51 29.60
N ASN A 826 -9.09 5.34 28.85
CA ASN A 826 -10.46 5.24 29.34
C ASN A 826 -10.87 3.79 29.67
N TRP A 827 -9.93 2.86 29.72
CA TRP A 827 -10.17 1.45 30.03
C TRP A 827 -9.54 1.10 31.41
N PRO A 828 -9.99 0.06 32.13
CA PRO A 828 -9.39 -0.36 33.40
C PRO A 828 -7.90 -0.62 33.26
N ASN A 829 -7.11 0.08 34.07
CA ASN A 829 -5.67 0.10 33.92
C ASN A 829 -4.99 -0.03 35.27
N LEU A 830 -3.74 -0.48 35.25
CA LEU A 830 -2.99 -0.75 36.47
C LEU A 830 -2.94 0.45 37.44
N PRO A 831 -2.72 1.71 36.99
CA PRO A 831 -2.79 2.87 37.89
C PRO A 831 -4.13 2.99 38.60
N TYR A 832 -5.25 2.75 37.91
CA TYR A 832 -6.58 2.82 38.50
C TYR A 832 -6.80 1.73 39.57
N LEU A 833 -6.33 0.50 39.32
CA LEU A 833 -6.36 -0.56 40.34
C LEU A 833 -5.56 -0.16 41.58
N ILE A 834 -4.35 0.38 41.39
CA ILE A 834 -3.45 0.75 42.48
C ILE A 834 -4.00 1.95 43.25
N GLU A 835 -4.46 2.99 42.58
CA GLU A 835 -4.80 4.26 43.23
C GLU A 835 -6.22 4.26 43.78
N THR A 836 -7.16 3.64 43.07
CA THR A 836 -8.60 3.79 43.33
C THR A 836 -9.25 2.50 43.82
N SER A 837 -9.08 1.37 43.10
CA SER A 837 -9.89 0.17 43.37
C SER A 837 -9.39 -0.70 44.51
N TYR A 838 -8.07 -0.95 44.59
CA TYR A 838 -7.54 -1.85 45.59
C TYR A 838 -7.46 -1.16 46.95
N ASN A 839 -8.20 -1.72 47.91
CA ASN A 839 -8.07 -1.33 49.31
C ASN A 839 -6.71 -1.79 49.89
N LYS A 840 -6.39 -1.36 51.12
CA LYS A 840 -5.14 -1.72 51.78
C LYS A 840 -4.94 -3.23 51.90
N THR A 841 -5.97 -3.99 52.27
CA THR A 841 -5.92 -5.45 52.41
C THR A 841 -5.53 -6.13 51.10
N VAL A 842 -6.12 -5.71 49.98
CA VAL A 842 -5.81 -6.25 48.65
C VAL A 842 -4.40 -5.85 48.21
N LYS A 843 -3.95 -4.62 48.47
CA LYS A 843 -2.56 -4.18 48.21
C LYS A 843 -1.54 -4.97 49.03
N ASP A 844 -1.86 -5.24 50.29
CA ASP A 844 -1.00 -6.02 51.19
C ASP A 844 -0.91 -7.49 50.75
N ALA A 845 -1.99 -8.04 50.17
CA ALA A 845 -2.06 -9.38 49.59
C ALA A 845 -1.47 -9.50 48.17
N THR A 846 -1.39 -8.39 47.44
CA THR A 846 -0.80 -8.32 46.08
C THR A 846 0.71 -8.36 46.18
N LYS A 847 1.30 -9.42 45.61
CA LYS A 847 2.74 -9.64 45.61
C LYS A 847 3.43 -8.89 44.49
N VAL A 848 2.81 -8.87 43.32
CA VAL A 848 3.38 -8.36 42.08
C VAL A 848 2.26 -7.78 41.21
N TYR A 849 2.59 -6.77 40.42
CA TYR A 849 1.70 -6.28 39.37
C TYR A 849 2.14 -6.81 38.00
N ASN A 850 1.16 -7.18 37.20
CA ASN A 850 1.34 -7.83 35.92
C ASN A 850 0.78 -6.96 34.79
N GLY A 851 1.47 -6.92 33.66
CA GLY A 851 0.91 -6.49 32.37
C GLY A 851 1.42 -7.38 31.25
N HIS A 852 0.73 -7.35 30.12
CA HIS A 852 1.15 -8.05 28.92
C HIS A 852 1.66 -7.06 27.89
N LEU A 853 2.62 -7.50 27.07
CA LEU A 853 3.21 -6.65 26.06
C LEU A 853 3.60 -7.45 24.83
N TYR A 854 2.94 -7.15 23.73
CA TYR A 854 3.32 -7.56 22.37
C TYR A 854 3.62 -6.29 21.54
N ALA A 855 4.23 -6.42 20.36
CA ALA A 855 4.51 -5.26 19.52
C ALA A 855 3.20 -4.56 19.07
N PHE A 856 3.12 -3.23 19.26
CA PHE A 856 1.93 -2.41 18.96
C PHE A 856 2.06 -1.66 17.63
N SER A 857 2.33 -2.37 16.54
CA SER A 857 2.63 -1.77 15.24
C SER A 857 1.47 -1.89 14.24
N ASN A 858 1.44 -0.98 13.26
CA ASN A 858 0.60 -1.09 12.06
C ASN A 858 1.33 -1.87 10.95
N ALA A 859 2.31 -2.69 11.33
CA ALA A 859 3.18 -3.42 10.43
C ALA A 859 2.43 -4.62 9.81
N SER A 860 2.70 -4.90 8.53
CA SER A 860 2.14 -6.04 7.82
C SER A 860 2.80 -7.36 8.26
N ALA A 861 2.23 -8.49 7.85
CA ALA A 861 2.77 -9.83 8.17
C ALA A 861 4.18 -10.11 7.60
N GLU A 862 4.74 -9.21 6.79
CA GLU A 862 6.11 -9.29 6.23
C GLU A 862 7.08 -8.22 6.75
N ASP A 863 6.64 -7.29 7.61
CA ASP A 863 7.43 -6.16 8.08
C ASP A 863 8.39 -6.50 9.24
N LEU A 864 9.13 -7.61 9.13
CA LEU A 864 10.12 -8.02 10.14
C LEU A 864 11.15 -6.92 10.43
N GLY A 865 11.54 -6.16 9.40
CA GLY A 865 12.57 -5.13 9.50
C GLY A 865 12.24 -3.99 10.46
N PRO A 866 11.11 -3.27 10.26
CA PRO A 866 10.63 -2.26 11.21
C PRO A 866 10.38 -2.80 12.62
N GLU A 867 9.84 -4.02 12.74
CA GLU A 867 9.43 -4.59 14.03
C GLU A 867 10.60 -5.04 14.91
N MET A 868 11.72 -5.44 14.31
CA MET A 868 12.89 -5.87 15.07
C MET A 868 13.78 -4.72 15.56
N LYS A 869 13.51 -3.47 15.15
CA LYS A 869 14.35 -2.31 15.49
C LYS A 869 14.39 -2.03 17.00
N HIS A 870 15.56 -1.64 17.50
CA HIS A 870 15.74 -1.26 18.91
C HIS A 870 14.80 -0.11 19.33
N GLN A 871 14.66 0.90 18.47
CA GLN A 871 13.75 2.04 18.70
C GLN A 871 12.31 1.59 18.99
N ARG A 872 11.86 0.52 18.31
CA ARG A 872 10.53 -0.07 18.49
C ARG A 872 10.38 -0.66 19.89
N VAL A 873 11.36 -1.47 20.31
CA VAL A 873 11.41 -2.06 21.65
C VAL A 873 11.36 -0.98 22.74
N VAL A 874 12.09 0.13 22.55
CA VAL A 874 12.10 1.26 23.48
C VAL A 874 10.72 1.93 23.55
N GLN A 875 10.07 2.16 22.41
CA GLN A 875 8.74 2.74 22.33
C GLN A 875 7.70 1.85 23.03
N ASP A 876 7.66 0.55 22.71
CA ASP A 876 6.67 -0.37 23.27
C ASP A 876 6.79 -0.52 24.79
N LEU A 877 8.02 -0.62 25.30
CA LEU A 877 8.26 -0.72 26.74
C LEU A 877 7.98 0.58 27.50
N SER A 878 8.01 1.73 26.82
CA SER A 878 7.71 3.03 27.44
C SER A 878 6.23 3.21 27.81
N LEU A 879 5.35 2.39 27.21
CA LEU A 879 3.91 2.38 27.48
C LEU A 879 3.54 1.60 28.76
N LEU A 880 4.50 1.05 29.50
CA LEU A 880 4.18 0.23 30.67
C LEU A 880 4.20 1.07 31.96
N PRO A 881 3.18 0.96 32.83
CA PRO A 881 3.06 1.74 34.07
C PRO A 881 3.95 1.20 35.21
N ILE A 882 5.24 0.98 34.94
CA ILE A 882 6.21 0.39 35.88
C ILE A 882 6.41 1.26 37.13
N SER A 883 6.40 2.58 36.96
CA SER A 883 6.53 3.55 38.05
C SER A 883 5.40 3.44 39.08
N GLY A 884 4.18 3.11 38.63
CA GLY A 884 3.02 2.93 39.50
C GLY A 884 3.16 1.74 40.44
N ALA A 885 3.71 0.61 39.97
CA ALA A 885 4.00 -0.53 40.85
C ALA A 885 5.11 -0.20 41.87
N LYS A 886 6.16 0.50 41.43
CA LYS A 886 7.26 0.92 42.30
C LYS A 886 6.83 1.90 43.39
N SER A 887 5.88 2.80 43.10
CA SER A 887 5.39 3.80 44.08
C SER A 887 4.73 3.16 45.31
N VAL A 888 4.17 1.95 45.15
CA VAL A 888 3.59 1.16 46.25
C VAL A 888 4.51 0.04 46.75
N GLY A 889 5.79 0.08 46.39
CA GLY A 889 6.81 -0.85 46.86
C GLY A 889 6.63 -2.28 46.33
N ARG A 890 5.98 -2.46 45.17
CA ARG A 890 5.78 -3.77 44.53
C ARG A 890 6.55 -3.85 43.22
N SER A 891 6.90 -5.08 42.85
CA SER A 891 7.56 -5.35 41.56
C SER A 891 6.55 -5.39 40.42
N TYR A 892 7.01 -5.09 39.21
CA TYR A 892 6.25 -5.22 37.97
C TYR A 892 6.85 -6.35 37.13
N ILE A 893 6.00 -7.18 36.53
CA ILE A 893 6.40 -8.26 35.62
C ILE A 893 5.67 -8.15 34.29
N LEU A 894 6.27 -8.73 33.26
CA LEU A 894 5.56 -9.07 32.02
C LEU A 894 5.13 -10.53 32.08
N GLY A 895 3.92 -10.78 32.55
CA GLY A 895 3.34 -12.11 32.72
C GLY A 895 3.04 -12.79 31.39
N GLU A 896 2.82 -12.02 30.33
CA GLU A 896 2.71 -12.54 28.98
C GLU A 896 3.36 -11.61 27.98
N THR A 897 4.26 -12.14 27.17
CA THR A 897 4.96 -11.35 26.16
C THR A 897 5.47 -12.24 25.02
N GLY A 898 5.70 -11.64 23.86
CA GLY A 898 6.25 -12.28 22.68
C GLY A 898 6.77 -11.25 21.70
N PHE A 899 6.89 -11.66 20.44
CA PHE A 899 7.15 -10.76 19.32
C PHE A 899 5.85 -10.02 18.97
N HIS A 900 4.85 -10.71 18.43
CA HIS A 900 3.49 -10.20 18.19
C HIS A 900 2.41 -10.92 19.01
N GLY A 901 1.27 -10.24 19.20
CA GLY A 901 0.07 -10.83 19.82
C GLY A 901 -0.82 -11.56 18.80
N LEU A 902 -0.48 -11.44 17.51
CA LEU A 902 -1.08 -12.18 16.39
C LEU A 902 -0.03 -13.16 15.85
N ASP A 903 -0.50 -14.29 15.32
CA ASP A 903 0.36 -15.38 14.88
C ASP A 903 0.81 -15.17 13.43
N TYR A 904 2.06 -14.72 13.24
CA TYR A 904 2.67 -14.49 11.93
C TYR A 904 3.93 -15.33 11.75
N GLU A 905 4.21 -15.77 10.51
CA GLU A 905 5.38 -16.62 10.23
C GLU A 905 6.70 -15.96 10.64
N MET A 906 6.79 -14.64 10.55
CA MET A 906 7.97 -13.86 10.93
C MET A 906 8.36 -14.05 12.40
N ASP A 907 7.42 -14.42 13.28
CA ASP A 907 7.67 -14.62 14.71
C ASP A 907 8.61 -15.80 14.96
N SER A 908 8.71 -16.74 14.00
CA SER A 908 9.58 -17.91 14.06
C SER A 908 11.03 -17.64 13.60
N THR A 909 11.33 -16.40 13.17
CA THR A 909 12.60 -16.03 12.53
C THR A 909 13.68 -15.53 13.50
N PHE A 910 14.91 -15.43 13.01
CA PHE A 910 16.04 -14.92 13.79
C PHE A 910 15.94 -13.42 14.10
N GLY A 911 15.20 -12.64 13.30
CA GLY A 911 14.89 -11.25 13.61
C GLY A 911 14.06 -11.11 14.89
N SER A 912 13.05 -11.97 15.04
CA SER A 912 12.28 -12.12 16.30
C SER A 912 13.19 -12.53 17.48
N ALA A 913 14.19 -13.38 17.24
CA ALA A 913 15.18 -13.73 18.26
C ALA A 913 16.06 -12.53 18.70
N ILE A 914 16.50 -11.70 17.76
CA ILE A 914 17.27 -10.47 18.04
C ILE A 914 16.41 -9.49 18.85
N GLN A 915 15.16 -9.26 18.45
CA GLN A 915 14.24 -8.40 19.19
C GLN A 915 13.94 -8.95 20.57
N THR A 916 13.77 -10.27 20.71
CA THR A 916 13.54 -10.94 22.00
C THR A 916 14.70 -10.68 22.97
N THR A 917 15.95 -10.76 22.49
CA THR A 917 17.13 -10.41 23.29
C THR A 917 17.08 -8.94 23.72
N ASP A 918 16.84 -8.03 22.78
CA ASP A 918 16.80 -6.59 23.04
C ASP A 918 15.71 -6.20 24.04
N LYS A 919 14.49 -6.70 23.82
CA LYS A 919 13.33 -6.54 24.71
C LYS A 919 13.62 -7.05 26.11
N THR A 920 14.24 -8.22 26.25
CA THR A 920 14.64 -8.76 27.56
C THR A 920 15.55 -7.78 28.28
N LEU A 921 16.63 -7.33 27.63
CA LEU A 921 17.62 -6.48 28.29
C LEU A 921 17.07 -5.08 28.58
N ARG A 922 16.34 -4.47 27.64
CA ARG A 922 15.71 -3.17 27.85
C ARG A 922 14.69 -3.20 28.98
N ALA A 923 13.83 -4.22 29.03
CA ALA A 923 12.82 -4.37 30.08
C ALA A 923 13.45 -4.44 31.48
N LEU A 924 14.53 -5.20 31.64
CA LEU A 924 15.25 -5.30 32.91
C LEU A 924 15.84 -3.95 33.33
N THR A 925 16.32 -3.14 32.38
CA THR A 925 16.85 -1.79 32.69
C THR A 925 15.79 -0.81 33.16
N LEU A 926 14.52 -1.03 32.80
CA LEU A 926 13.38 -0.24 33.29
C LEU A 926 12.90 -0.72 34.67
N GLY A 927 13.38 -1.88 35.13
CA GLY A 927 13.06 -2.50 36.40
C GLY A 927 11.83 -3.40 36.38
N ILE A 928 11.55 -4.02 35.23
CA ILE A 928 10.70 -5.19 35.14
C ILE A 928 11.46 -6.36 35.78
N GLN A 929 10.83 -7.08 36.72
CA GLN A 929 11.51 -8.12 37.50
C GLN A 929 11.70 -9.43 36.72
N ARG A 930 10.65 -9.88 36.02
CA ARG A 930 10.63 -11.12 35.24
C ARG A 930 9.80 -10.93 33.97
N LEU A 931 10.22 -11.58 32.89
CA LEU A 931 9.51 -11.65 31.62
C LEU A 931 9.12 -13.11 31.31
N PHE A 932 7.86 -13.35 30.98
CA PHE A 932 7.34 -14.68 30.67
C PHE A 932 6.92 -14.74 29.20
N TYR A 933 7.74 -15.39 28.38
CA TYR A 933 7.49 -15.50 26.94
C TYR A 933 6.44 -16.58 26.64
N HIS A 934 5.38 -16.19 25.93
CA HIS A 934 4.21 -17.02 25.72
C HIS A 934 4.47 -18.21 24.77
N GLN A 935 3.90 -19.36 25.12
CA GLN A 935 3.93 -20.61 24.39
C GLN A 935 2.47 -21.03 24.16
N GLY A 936 2.01 -20.82 22.93
CA GLY A 936 0.64 -21.06 22.50
C GLY A 936 0.39 -22.51 22.11
N THR A 937 -0.54 -22.73 21.19
CA THR A 937 -0.83 -24.05 20.62
C THR A 937 0.39 -24.61 19.91
N ILE A 938 0.76 -25.85 20.25
CA ILE A 938 1.94 -26.54 19.71
C ILE A 938 1.78 -26.75 18.20
N ASN A 939 2.86 -26.54 17.42
CA ASN A 939 2.91 -26.64 15.95
C ASN A 939 2.01 -25.66 15.18
N GLN A 940 1.41 -24.68 15.86
CA GLN A 940 0.64 -23.62 15.22
C GLN A 940 1.27 -22.27 15.50
N ALA A 941 1.45 -21.92 16.78
CA ALA A 941 2.02 -20.62 17.15
C ALA A 941 3.50 -20.51 16.73
N PHE A 942 3.79 -19.53 15.87
CA PHE A 942 5.11 -19.25 15.30
C PHE A 942 6.08 -18.66 16.32
N PHE A 943 5.58 -17.96 17.34
CA PHE A 943 6.36 -17.42 18.45
C PHE A 943 6.78 -18.48 19.49
N ASN A 944 6.30 -19.73 19.38
CA ASN A 944 6.72 -20.81 20.26
C ASN A 944 8.24 -21.01 20.18
N TRP A 945 8.87 -21.26 21.32
CA TRP A 945 10.30 -21.54 21.40
C TRP A 945 10.67 -22.90 20.82
N TRP A 946 9.75 -23.85 20.86
CA TRP A 946 9.91 -25.17 20.27
C TRP A 946 8.55 -25.73 19.88
N TRP A 947 8.56 -26.51 18.82
CA TRP A 947 7.44 -27.32 18.36
C TRP A 947 7.62 -28.77 18.82
N SER A 948 6.78 -29.66 18.32
CA SER A 948 6.86 -31.09 18.65
C SER A 948 8.11 -31.79 18.09
N ASP A 949 8.70 -31.25 17.02
CA ASP A 949 9.74 -31.87 16.22
C ASP A 949 11.02 -31.03 16.06
N HIS A 950 11.00 -29.73 16.39
CA HIS A 950 12.18 -28.87 16.32
C HIS A 950 12.14 -27.68 17.30
N VAL A 951 13.30 -27.03 17.45
CA VAL A 951 13.48 -25.79 18.22
C VAL A 951 13.36 -24.60 17.26
N ASN A 952 12.69 -23.52 17.65
CA ASN A 952 12.51 -22.33 16.81
C ASN A 952 13.53 -21.24 17.13
N ALA A 953 13.68 -20.25 16.24
CA ALA A 953 14.66 -19.19 16.41
C ALA A 953 14.46 -18.31 17.67
N PRO A 954 13.22 -17.95 18.11
CA PRO A 954 13.00 -17.13 19.30
C PRO A 954 13.63 -17.69 20.58
N PHE A 955 13.76 -19.03 20.68
CA PHE A 955 14.47 -19.67 21.78
C PHE A 955 15.93 -19.22 21.91
N TYR A 956 16.63 -19.02 20.79
CA TYR A 956 18.00 -18.52 20.78
C TYR A 956 18.06 -17.11 21.38
N GLY A 957 17.09 -16.26 21.03
CA GLY A 957 16.99 -14.90 21.53
C GLY A 957 16.75 -14.83 23.03
N ALA A 958 15.81 -15.64 23.53
CA ALA A 958 15.52 -15.73 24.95
C ALA A 958 16.70 -16.31 25.76
N TYR A 959 17.33 -17.37 25.25
CA TYR A 959 18.50 -17.96 25.89
C TYR A 959 19.70 -17.01 25.91
N PHE A 960 19.94 -16.28 24.82
CA PHE A 960 21.02 -15.30 24.75
C PHE A 960 20.78 -14.10 25.68
N GLY A 961 19.54 -13.59 25.76
CA GLY A 961 19.15 -12.56 26.72
C GLY A 961 19.37 -13.01 28.17
N ALA A 962 18.98 -14.25 28.50
CA ALA A 962 19.28 -14.83 29.81
C ALA A 962 20.79 -14.98 30.06
N LEU A 963 21.55 -15.41 29.05
CA LEU A 963 23.01 -15.63 29.14
C LEU A 963 23.77 -14.31 29.37
N ALA A 964 23.30 -13.23 28.76
CA ALA A 964 23.81 -11.89 28.95
C ALA A 964 23.75 -11.46 30.43
N VAL A 965 22.61 -11.65 31.09
CA VAL A 965 22.41 -11.21 32.48
C VAL A 965 22.85 -12.23 33.54
N ALA A 966 23.05 -13.50 33.16
CA ALA A 966 23.39 -14.56 34.09
C ALA A 966 24.64 -14.23 34.94
N GLY A 967 24.48 -14.32 36.26
CA GLY A 967 25.54 -14.10 37.25
C GLY A 967 25.92 -12.64 37.51
N GLY A 968 25.17 -11.67 36.95
CA GLY A 968 25.24 -10.25 37.29
C GLY A 968 24.21 -9.84 38.34
N ASP A 969 24.47 -8.71 39.00
CA ASP A 969 23.66 -8.19 40.10
C ASP A 969 22.74 -7.05 39.65
N SER A 970 23.20 -6.21 38.72
CA SER A 970 22.44 -5.06 38.21
C SER A 970 22.74 -4.77 36.74
N ILE A 971 21.84 -4.08 36.06
CA ILE A 971 21.91 -3.73 34.63
C ILE A 971 21.61 -2.26 34.41
N VAL A 972 22.24 -1.67 33.41
CA VAL A 972 21.93 -0.31 32.91
C VAL A 972 22.00 -0.30 31.38
N ALA A 973 21.14 0.51 30.75
CA ALA A 973 21.24 0.83 29.33
C ALA A 973 22.18 2.04 29.17
N SER A 974 23.14 1.94 28.24
CA SER A 974 24.10 3.03 27.96
C SER A 974 23.75 3.80 26.68
N ASP A 975 22.77 3.33 25.92
CA ASP A 975 22.16 4.02 24.79
C ASP A 975 21.01 4.95 25.24
N ASN A 976 20.60 5.84 24.34
CA ASN A 976 19.46 6.74 24.51
C ASN A 976 18.15 6.19 23.91
N GLY A 977 18.18 5.01 23.30
CA GLY A 977 17.05 4.37 22.64
C GLY A 977 16.61 4.99 21.31
N THR A 978 17.40 5.91 20.74
CA THR A 978 17.06 6.59 19.47
C THR A 978 17.68 5.95 18.25
N ASP A 979 18.68 5.10 18.42
CA ASP A 979 19.42 4.47 17.33
C ASP A 979 18.94 3.03 17.12
N PRO A 980 19.18 2.39 15.95
CA PRO A 980 18.92 0.96 15.75
C PRO A 980 19.92 0.06 16.52
N TYR A 981 20.74 0.64 17.38
CA TYR A 981 21.81 -0.03 18.12
C TYR A 981 21.55 0.07 19.61
N ALA A 982 21.71 -1.04 20.32
CA ALA A 982 21.55 -1.10 21.76
C ALA A 982 22.88 -1.43 22.43
N GLN A 983 23.11 -0.86 23.62
CA GLN A 983 24.17 -1.31 24.52
C GLN A 983 23.68 -1.42 25.96
N TYR A 984 23.96 -2.57 26.57
CA TYR A 984 23.63 -2.86 27.95
C TYR A 984 24.88 -3.25 28.73
N ILE A 985 24.98 -2.75 29.96
CA ILE A 985 26.10 -3.07 30.86
C ILE A 985 25.55 -3.77 32.09
N ILE A 986 26.09 -4.94 32.36
CA ILE A 986 25.77 -5.75 33.53
C ILE A 986 26.90 -5.58 34.53
N TYR A 987 26.54 -5.27 35.77
CA TYR A 987 27.48 -5.11 36.88
C TYR A 987 27.44 -6.31 37.81
N LYS A 988 28.58 -6.58 38.43
CA LYS A 988 28.72 -7.55 39.51
C LYS A 988 29.60 -6.96 40.60
N ASN A 989 29.13 -6.98 41.84
CA ASN A 989 29.81 -6.35 42.98
C ASN A 989 30.22 -4.89 42.69
N GLY A 990 29.33 -4.12 42.05
CA GLY A 990 29.54 -2.71 41.72
C GLY A 990 30.53 -2.41 40.57
N LYS A 991 31.04 -3.44 39.88
CA LYS A 991 31.97 -3.32 38.74
C LYS A 991 31.36 -3.85 37.46
N ALA A 992 31.69 -3.25 36.31
CA ALA A 992 31.26 -3.75 35.02
C ALA A 992 31.74 -5.19 34.81
N PHE A 993 30.81 -6.11 34.55
CA PHE A 993 31.03 -7.56 34.45
C PHE A 993 30.84 -8.06 33.01
N LYS A 994 29.82 -7.56 32.32
CA LYS A 994 29.59 -7.84 30.90
C LYS A 994 29.06 -6.58 30.20
N ALA A 995 29.41 -6.43 28.93
CA ALA A 995 28.79 -5.47 28.03
C ALA A 995 28.13 -6.23 26.87
N VAL A 996 26.90 -5.86 26.53
CA VAL A 996 26.14 -6.46 25.43
C VAL A 996 25.90 -5.38 24.39
N MET A 997 26.16 -5.70 23.12
CA MET A 997 25.79 -4.85 22.00
C MET A 997 24.89 -5.61 21.06
N ILE A 998 23.89 -4.92 20.51
CA ILE A 998 22.92 -5.49 19.58
C ILE A 998 22.84 -4.59 18.37
N ASN A 999 22.97 -5.18 17.19
CA ASN A 999 22.67 -4.55 15.92
C ASN A 999 21.32 -5.05 15.42
N THR A 1000 20.30 -4.19 15.48
CA THR A 1000 18.94 -4.52 15.05
C THR A 1000 18.66 -4.20 13.58
N ASP A 1001 19.68 -3.82 12.81
CA ASP A 1001 19.54 -3.65 11.36
C ASP A 1001 19.07 -4.98 10.74
N TYR A 1002 18.11 -4.85 9.83
CA TYR A 1002 17.53 -5.97 9.10
C TYR A 1002 18.42 -6.40 7.93
N TYR A 1003 18.50 -7.72 7.72
CA TYR A 1003 19.20 -8.33 6.61
C TYR A 1003 18.44 -9.57 6.13
N SER A 1004 17.86 -9.51 4.94
CA SER A 1004 17.07 -10.61 4.35
C SER A 1004 17.89 -11.85 3.96
N GLY A 1005 19.23 -11.80 3.95
CA GLY A 1005 20.06 -12.97 3.66
C GLY A 1005 20.74 -12.99 2.30
N SER A 1006 20.53 -11.97 1.49
CA SER A 1006 21.21 -11.75 0.22
C SER A 1006 21.54 -10.25 0.08
N GLY A 1007 22.34 -9.89 -0.91
CA GLY A 1007 22.99 -8.56 -0.92
C GLY A 1007 24.05 -8.43 0.18
N LYS A 1008 24.58 -7.21 0.34
CA LYS A 1008 25.65 -6.94 1.32
C LYS A 1008 25.07 -6.74 2.71
N ARG A 1009 25.40 -7.64 3.64
CA ARG A 1009 25.07 -7.47 5.07
C ARG A 1009 25.78 -6.23 5.61
N SER A 1010 25.01 -5.26 6.11
CA SER A 1010 25.59 -4.05 6.71
C SER A 1010 26.42 -4.44 7.93
N GLU A 1011 27.46 -3.65 8.20
CA GLU A 1011 28.36 -3.86 9.33
C GLU A 1011 28.56 -2.54 10.05
N THR A 1012 28.32 -2.53 11.37
CA THR A 1012 28.42 -1.35 12.21
C THR A 1012 29.53 -1.54 13.22
N LYS A 1013 30.36 -0.50 13.37
CA LYS A 1013 31.49 -0.49 14.29
C LYS A 1013 31.07 0.09 15.64
N PHE A 1014 31.06 -0.74 16.68
CA PHE A 1014 30.83 -0.36 18.06
C PHE A 1014 32.15 0.01 18.73
N THR A 1015 32.18 1.15 19.41
CA THR A 1015 33.31 1.56 20.24
C THR A 1015 32.90 1.59 21.71
N LEU A 1016 33.59 0.81 22.54
CA LEU A 1016 33.44 0.80 23.99
C LEU A 1016 34.63 1.55 24.57
N SER A 1017 34.37 2.55 25.38
CA SER A 1017 35.41 3.38 26.02
C SER A 1017 35.39 3.25 27.53
N GLY A 1018 36.54 3.43 28.18
CA GLY A 1018 36.67 3.35 29.64
C GLY A 1018 37.10 1.97 30.17
N LEU A 1019 37.53 1.06 29.30
CA LEU A 1019 37.94 -0.29 29.71
C LEU A 1019 39.35 -0.30 30.33
N ARG A 1020 39.52 -1.02 31.45
CA ARG A 1020 40.82 -1.18 32.14
C ARG A 1020 41.56 -2.48 31.82
N THR A 1021 40.92 -3.40 31.13
CA THR A 1021 41.51 -4.68 30.73
C THR A 1021 42.15 -4.58 29.36
N ASN A 1022 43.23 -5.33 29.12
CA ASN A 1022 43.96 -5.30 27.85
C ASN A 1022 43.44 -6.34 26.85
N LEU A 1023 42.77 -7.38 27.33
CA LEU A 1023 42.24 -8.48 26.54
C LEU A 1023 40.86 -8.86 27.08
N VAL A 1024 39.87 -8.93 26.20
CA VAL A 1024 38.51 -9.36 26.53
C VAL A 1024 38.13 -10.56 25.70
N GLN A 1025 37.21 -11.37 26.23
CA GLN A 1025 36.57 -12.47 25.51
C GLN A 1025 35.15 -12.07 25.15
N ALA A 1026 34.65 -12.55 24.01
CA ALA A 1026 33.29 -12.27 23.58
C ALA A 1026 32.61 -13.51 22.98
N LEU A 1027 31.28 -13.52 23.08
CA LEU A 1027 30.41 -14.57 22.56
C LEU A 1027 29.33 -13.95 21.67
N ARG A 1028 29.29 -14.37 20.41
CA ARG A 1028 28.41 -13.79 19.38
C ARG A 1028 27.19 -14.66 19.14
N MET A 1029 26.02 -14.05 19.04
CA MET A 1029 24.84 -14.65 18.44
C MET A 1029 24.70 -14.13 17.00
N THR A 1030 24.65 -15.05 16.04
CA THR A 1030 24.54 -14.71 14.62
C THR A 1030 23.78 -15.79 13.86
N GLY A 1031 23.14 -15.36 12.77
CA GLY A 1031 22.47 -16.20 11.80
C GLY A 1031 22.82 -15.77 10.37
N PRO A 1032 22.51 -16.58 9.36
CA PRO A 1032 22.62 -16.24 7.95
C PRO A 1032 21.90 -14.93 7.59
N SER A 1033 20.68 -14.74 8.12
CA SER A 1033 19.79 -13.60 7.86
C SER A 1033 18.84 -13.34 9.04
N SER A 1034 18.17 -12.18 9.06
CA SER A 1034 17.05 -11.90 9.96
C SER A 1034 15.90 -12.89 9.71
N GLU A 1035 15.65 -13.27 8.46
CA GLU A 1035 14.58 -14.20 8.08
C GLU A 1035 14.91 -15.67 8.37
N THR A 1036 16.10 -15.97 8.93
CA THR A 1036 16.51 -17.35 9.15
C THR A 1036 15.60 -18.02 10.18
N THR A 1037 14.95 -19.10 9.79
CA THR A 1037 14.28 -20.05 10.68
C THR A 1037 15.19 -21.25 10.99
N VAL A 1038 14.83 -22.04 11.99
CA VAL A 1038 15.56 -23.29 12.27
C VAL A 1038 14.98 -24.39 11.37
N PRO A 1039 15.78 -25.02 10.50
CA PRO A 1039 15.26 -26.05 9.62
C PRO A 1039 14.90 -27.31 10.40
N ILE A 1040 13.78 -27.95 10.05
CA ILE A 1040 13.30 -29.20 10.66
C ILE A 1040 14.38 -30.30 10.55
N ILE A 1041 15.02 -30.42 9.38
CA ILE A 1041 16.13 -31.34 9.15
C ILE A 1041 17.46 -30.59 9.30
N GLN A 1042 18.16 -30.85 10.40
CA GLN A 1042 19.48 -30.28 10.67
C GLN A 1042 20.60 -31.15 10.07
N THR A 1043 21.27 -30.61 9.04
CA THR A 1043 22.52 -31.14 8.50
C THR A 1043 23.70 -30.28 8.98
N LYS A 1044 24.94 -30.78 8.89
CA LYS A 1044 26.14 -29.99 9.27
C LYS A 1044 26.29 -28.68 8.47
N SER A 1045 25.66 -28.57 7.30
CA SER A 1045 25.70 -27.41 6.41
C SER A 1045 24.43 -26.56 6.44
N SER A 1046 23.45 -26.88 7.30
CA SER A 1046 22.18 -26.15 7.35
C SER A 1046 22.39 -24.70 7.82
N PRO A 1047 21.93 -23.69 7.06
CA PRO A 1047 21.96 -22.29 7.50
C PRO A 1047 20.98 -22.14 8.68
N GLN A 1048 21.50 -21.90 9.89
CA GLN A 1048 20.70 -21.81 11.11
C GLN A 1048 21.30 -20.82 12.11
N PRO A 1049 20.51 -20.30 13.08
CA PRO A 1049 21.03 -19.46 14.15
C PRO A 1049 22.08 -20.18 14.99
N SER A 1050 23.05 -19.41 15.50
CA SER A 1050 24.10 -19.96 16.37
C SER A 1050 24.52 -18.96 17.46
N ILE A 1051 24.95 -19.50 18.61
CA ILE A 1051 25.56 -18.76 19.70
C ILE A 1051 26.98 -19.30 19.90
N GLY A 1052 27.99 -18.48 19.64
CA GLY A 1052 29.40 -18.89 19.66
C GLY A 1052 29.69 -20.07 18.72
N GLY A 1053 28.98 -20.17 17.60
CA GLY A 1053 29.09 -21.29 16.66
C GLY A 1053 28.42 -22.60 17.13
N GLN A 1054 27.65 -22.59 18.22
CA GLN A 1054 26.83 -23.71 18.65
C GLN A 1054 25.35 -23.52 18.28
N SER A 1055 24.66 -24.62 17.99
CA SER A 1055 23.23 -24.66 17.73
C SER A 1055 22.54 -25.70 18.63
N PHE A 1056 21.21 -25.64 18.75
CA PHE A 1056 20.43 -26.62 19.50
C PHE A 1056 19.90 -27.72 18.59
N SER A 1057 20.00 -28.98 19.00
CA SER A 1057 19.53 -30.12 18.23
C SER A 1057 18.00 -30.27 18.29
N ASN A 1058 17.35 -30.42 17.14
CA ASN A 1058 15.91 -30.69 17.03
C ASN A 1058 15.47 -32.01 17.65
N LYS A 1059 16.40 -32.94 17.93
CA LYS A 1059 16.05 -34.24 18.50
C LYS A 1059 15.92 -34.24 20.02
N ASN A 1060 16.69 -33.40 20.71
CA ASN A 1060 16.83 -33.47 22.17
C ASN A 1060 17.28 -32.16 22.81
N CYS A 1061 17.24 -31.06 22.06
CA CYS A 1061 17.70 -29.74 22.46
C CYS A 1061 19.16 -29.68 22.94
N LYS A 1062 20.01 -30.68 22.71
CA LYS A 1062 21.43 -30.60 23.11
C LYS A 1062 22.19 -29.63 22.22
N LEU A 1063 23.19 -28.96 22.81
CA LEU A 1063 24.13 -28.13 22.07
C LEU A 1063 24.94 -29.00 21.10
N SER A 1064 25.00 -28.55 19.85
CA SER A 1064 25.76 -29.13 18.75
C SER A 1064 26.83 -28.14 18.30
N GLY A 1065 28.01 -28.63 17.93
CA GLY A 1065 29.17 -27.80 17.57
C GLY A 1065 30.06 -27.42 18.76
N LYS A 1066 31.21 -26.81 18.44
CA LYS A 1066 32.20 -26.36 19.44
C LYS A 1066 31.98 -24.88 19.73
N GLN A 1067 31.87 -24.52 21.01
CA GLN A 1067 31.80 -23.13 21.42
C GLN A 1067 33.10 -22.41 21.05
N ASN A 1068 32.97 -21.33 20.28
CA ASN A 1068 34.05 -20.45 19.89
C ASN A 1068 33.87 -19.11 20.58
N SER A 1069 34.90 -18.66 21.31
CA SER A 1069 34.95 -17.32 21.90
C SER A 1069 35.91 -16.44 21.11
N GLU A 1070 35.45 -15.25 20.76
CA GLU A 1070 36.26 -14.22 20.10
C GLU A 1070 37.14 -13.53 21.15
N LYS A 1071 38.39 -13.20 20.80
CA LYS A 1071 39.30 -12.48 21.67
C LYS A 1071 39.64 -11.13 21.05
N PHE A 1072 39.47 -10.06 21.81
CA PHE A 1072 39.77 -8.71 21.35
C PHE A 1072 40.81 -8.04 22.24
N SER A 1073 41.72 -7.29 21.62
CA SER A 1073 42.69 -6.45 22.33
C SER A 1073 42.14 -5.05 22.53
N VAL A 1074 42.19 -4.56 23.76
CA VAL A 1074 41.78 -3.21 24.12
C VAL A 1074 42.97 -2.27 23.96
N LYS A 1075 42.80 -1.18 23.20
CA LYS A 1075 43.87 -0.20 22.94
C LYS A 1075 43.51 1.13 23.56
N LYS A 1076 44.36 1.65 24.46
CA LYS A 1076 44.16 2.94 25.15
C LYS A 1076 42.79 3.03 25.85
N GLY A 1077 42.37 1.93 26.49
CA GLY A 1077 41.07 1.83 27.16
C GLY A 1077 39.84 1.86 26.24
N LYS A 1078 40.04 1.62 24.93
CA LYS A 1078 38.99 1.51 23.94
C LYS A 1078 39.00 0.14 23.28
N LEU A 1079 37.82 -0.45 23.16
CA LEU A 1079 37.57 -1.68 22.41
C LEU A 1079 36.70 -1.33 21.19
N GLU A 1080 37.14 -1.74 20.01
CA GLU A 1080 36.40 -1.58 18.77
C GLU A 1080 35.98 -2.95 18.26
N VAL A 1081 34.68 -3.16 18.04
CA VAL A 1081 34.14 -4.41 17.51
C VAL A 1081 33.14 -4.12 16.40
N THR A 1082 33.17 -4.95 15.36
CA THR A 1082 32.21 -4.88 14.27
C THR A 1082 31.09 -5.90 14.48
N LEU A 1083 29.85 -5.45 14.42
CA LEU A 1083 28.64 -6.28 14.43
C LEU A 1083 27.93 -6.13 13.10
N LYS A 1084 27.59 -7.24 12.47
CA LYS A 1084 26.78 -7.24 11.25
C LYS A 1084 25.30 -7.02 11.60
N ALA A 1085 24.50 -6.62 10.61
CA ALA A 1085 23.04 -6.56 10.75
C ALA A 1085 22.49 -7.85 11.37
N SER A 1086 21.57 -7.75 12.33
CA SER A 1086 21.02 -8.88 13.07
C SER A 1086 22.10 -9.73 13.75
N GLU A 1087 22.97 -9.09 14.53
CA GLU A 1087 23.92 -9.76 15.42
C GLU A 1087 23.84 -9.18 16.82
N ALA A 1088 24.11 -10.02 17.81
CA ALA A 1088 24.31 -9.60 19.18
C ALA A 1088 25.63 -10.17 19.71
N LEU A 1089 26.29 -9.42 20.59
CA LEU A 1089 27.60 -9.79 21.12
C LEU A 1089 27.65 -9.52 22.62
N ILE A 1090 28.03 -10.53 23.41
CA ILE A 1090 28.35 -10.39 24.84
C ILE A 1090 29.86 -10.31 24.96
N VAL A 1091 30.37 -9.24 25.56
CA VAL A 1091 31.77 -9.06 25.92
C VAL A 1091 31.91 -9.24 27.43
N TYR A 1092 32.81 -10.14 27.84
CA TYR A 1092 33.15 -10.38 29.23
C TYR A 1092 34.29 -9.44 29.62
N LEU A 1093 34.05 -8.61 30.64
CA LEU A 1093 34.92 -7.50 31.04
C LEU A 1093 35.87 -7.83 32.19
#